data_AF-A0A4Y7U833-F1
#
_entry.id   AF-A0A4Y7U833-F1
#
_cell.length_a   1.000
_cell.length_b   1.000
_cell.length_c   1.000
_cell.angle_alpha   90.00
_cell.angle_beta   90.00
_cell.angle_gamma   90.00
#
_symmetry.space_group_name_H-M   'P 1'
#
loop_
_entity.id
_entity.type
_entity.pdbx_description
1 polymer ?
#
loop_
_entity_poly.entity_id
_entity_poly.type
_entity_poly.pdbx_seq_one_letter_code
_entity_poly.pdbx_strand_id
1 'polypeptide(L)'
;MNQPPLFTIKKFDFDSTLVNELNNLHYVKDLWPVVYILSDGNVMEAYVGETTDAYARMISHLRNNIKNKLVGVHLISSEKFNKSATLDIESNLIKYISGDGQYKLINGNVGLANHNYYQKKEVYWDIFKSIWDNLRSVGIAKHPIDYINNSDLFKYSPYKTLSFEQKSGLLVIMKNLLDNNYKSIIIEGGACTGKTILAIFLFKLLNTTNEDFNFEEFGNDEFEFMELVFELKKKYPNPKMALVVPMSSFRTTLKKVFKNIKGLNSNMVIGPAEIVKDTFDIVIVDESHRLRRRVNLGAYFRASDIVCEKLNLDKYTCNELDWIMKQSESAIYFYDENQSIKPSDVKKEDFDKLKRNSLTKIEYLKSQFRSKGGNDYVKYVDNLLKCNLNNSDVIFNSKEYELILFDSIEDIINEIKSRDIENGLSRLVAGYSWPWITNKKDSKQDYDIEIENVRLKWNSTNIDWVNSENSREEVGCIHTTQGYDLNYTGIIFGNEITFDKTTNQIKIIKENYFDVNGKQSIVDPEELKDFILNIYKTIMLRGIKGTYVYVCDKNLRDYFSQFIPKFKTEKETPILQEDEVIPYVNSIPIYDLKVAAGNFSELQTITDCQWIALPKAYKPSHDLFACKVIGKSMNKIIPNDSICMFRKYTGGSRDGKIVLVEHTNIQDPDFGSGYTVKEYRSKKNIINESWAHDTITLKPLSHDTKYYDIELVENELESLKVIGVFECVL
;
A
#
# COMPACT_ATOMS: atom_id res chain seq x y z
N MET A 1 15.97 7.95 -38.18
CA MET A 1 15.59 6.53 -38.22
C MET A 1 14.67 6.29 -37.04
N ASN A 2 13.38 6.09 -37.27
CA ASN A 2 12.46 5.68 -36.21
C ASN A 2 12.88 4.28 -35.76
N GLN A 3 13.27 4.12 -34.50
CA GLN A 3 13.43 2.79 -33.93
C GLN A 3 12.09 2.05 -34.09
N PRO A 4 12.09 0.77 -34.49
CA PRO A 4 10.88 -0.03 -34.52
C PRO A 4 10.24 -0.04 -33.12
N PRO A 5 8.90 -0.08 -33.04
CA PRO A 5 8.21 -0.09 -31.75
C PRO A 5 8.66 -1.31 -30.93
N LEU A 6 8.89 -1.10 -29.63
CA LEU A 6 9.44 -2.10 -28.71
C LEU A 6 8.59 -3.39 -28.65
N PHE A 7 7.29 -3.28 -28.92
CA PHE A 7 6.33 -4.36 -29.09
C PHE A 7 5.17 -3.88 -29.97
N THR A 8 4.33 -4.80 -30.43
CA THR A 8 3.06 -4.48 -31.11
C THR A 8 1.92 -5.30 -30.51
N ILE A 9 0.74 -4.68 -30.37
CA ILE A 9 -0.51 -5.36 -30.01
C ILE A 9 -1.47 -5.21 -31.18
N LYS A 10 -1.87 -6.32 -31.80
CA LYS A 10 -2.85 -6.34 -32.89
C LYS A 10 -4.12 -7.02 -32.43
N LYS A 11 -5.26 -6.36 -32.64
CA LYS A 11 -6.58 -6.90 -32.34
C LYS A 11 -7.17 -7.57 -33.58
N PHE A 12 -7.76 -8.73 -33.39
CA PHE A 12 -8.49 -9.50 -34.39
C PHE A 12 -9.81 -10.01 -33.81
N ASP A 13 -10.77 -10.32 -34.67
CA ASP A 13 -11.99 -11.01 -34.26
C ASP A 13 -11.67 -12.51 -34.06
N PHE A 14 -12.22 -13.11 -33.00
CA PHE A 14 -11.97 -14.51 -32.67
C PHE A 14 -13.00 -15.43 -33.35
N ASP A 15 -12.86 -15.58 -34.66
CA ASP A 15 -13.70 -16.44 -35.48
C ASP A 15 -12.89 -17.28 -36.47
N SER A 16 -13.57 -17.97 -37.39
CA SER A 16 -12.91 -18.81 -38.40
C SER A 16 -12.08 -18.03 -39.43
N THR A 17 -12.32 -16.72 -39.59
CA THR A 17 -11.60 -15.86 -40.52
C THR A 17 -10.22 -15.43 -40.00
N LEU A 18 -10.03 -15.43 -38.68
CA LEU A 18 -8.75 -15.16 -37.99
C LEU A 18 -7.57 -15.93 -38.58
N VAL A 19 -7.80 -17.18 -38.94
CA VAL A 19 -6.78 -18.11 -39.44
C VAL A 19 -6.11 -17.56 -40.72
N ASN A 20 -6.87 -16.87 -41.57
CA ASN A 20 -6.36 -16.24 -42.78
C ASN A 20 -5.57 -14.97 -42.49
N GLU A 21 -5.98 -14.20 -41.48
CA GLU A 21 -5.32 -12.95 -41.09
C GLU A 21 -3.97 -13.20 -40.41
N LEU A 22 -3.87 -14.25 -39.58
CA LEU A 22 -2.65 -14.63 -38.88
C LEU A 22 -1.53 -15.08 -39.84
N ASN A 23 -1.86 -15.74 -40.94
CA ASN A 23 -0.89 -16.19 -41.94
C ASN A 23 -0.10 -15.03 -42.59
N ASN A 24 -0.58 -13.79 -42.48
CA ASN A 24 0.11 -12.62 -43.03
C ASN A 24 1.08 -11.95 -42.04
N LEU A 25 1.19 -12.45 -40.80
CA LEU A 25 2.06 -11.89 -39.77
C LEU A 25 3.41 -12.61 -39.74
N HIS A 26 4.49 -11.85 -39.86
CA HIS A 26 5.88 -12.35 -39.82
C HIS A 26 6.15 -13.23 -38.60
N TYR A 27 5.83 -12.75 -37.38
CA TYR A 27 6.04 -13.49 -36.15
C TYR A 27 5.30 -14.84 -36.08
N VAL A 28 4.14 -14.95 -36.75
CA VAL A 28 3.38 -16.22 -36.77
C VAL A 28 3.99 -17.20 -37.75
N LYS A 29 4.42 -16.74 -38.93
CA LYS A 29 5.07 -17.56 -39.95
C LYS A 29 6.39 -18.18 -39.48
N ASP A 30 7.17 -17.41 -38.74
CA ASP A 30 8.52 -17.83 -38.31
C ASP A 30 8.52 -18.60 -36.99
N LEU A 31 7.33 -19.01 -36.50
CA LEU A 31 7.14 -19.66 -35.21
C LEU A 31 7.77 -18.87 -34.04
N TRP A 32 7.71 -17.54 -34.13
CA TRP A 32 8.29 -16.65 -33.13
C TRP A 32 7.47 -16.69 -31.83
N PRO A 33 8.11 -16.64 -30.65
CA PRO A 33 7.38 -16.57 -29.39
C PRO A 33 6.46 -15.34 -29.32
N VAL A 34 5.18 -15.56 -29.03
CA VAL A 34 4.17 -14.51 -28.88
C VAL A 34 3.30 -14.73 -27.65
N VAL A 35 2.67 -13.66 -27.18
CA VAL A 35 1.67 -13.70 -26.11
C VAL A 35 0.34 -13.22 -26.67
N TYR A 36 -0.79 -13.77 -26.22
CA TYR A 36 -2.11 -13.37 -26.69
C TYR A 36 -3.12 -13.30 -25.56
N ILE A 37 -4.15 -12.48 -25.75
CA ILE A 37 -5.32 -12.38 -24.88
C ILE A 37 -6.58 -12.63 -25.71
N LEU A 38 -7.31 -13.70 -25.40
CA LEU A 38 -8.67 -13.90 -25.85
C LEU A 38 -9.61 -13.19 -24.88
N SER A 39 -10.62 -12.48 -25.37
CA SER A 39 -11.50 -11.66 -24.51
C SER A 39 -12.92 -11.57 -25.05
N ASP A 40 -13.87 -11.44 -24.13
CA ASP A 40 -15.23 -11.01 -24.43
C ASP A 40 -15.67 -9.90 -23.47
N GLY A 41 -15.88 -8.71 -24.02
CA GLY A 41 -16.30 -7.52 -23.28
C GLY A 41 -17.77 -7.51 -22.85
N ASN A 42 -18.61 -8.42 -23.37
CA ASN A 42 -20.01 -8.52 -22.95
C ASN A 42 -20.15 -9.34 -21.67
N VAL A 43 -19.45 -10.47 -21.57
CA VAL A 43 -19.45 -11.33 -20.37
C VAL A 43 -18.29 -11.06 -19.42
N MET A 44 -17.38 -10.16 -19.79
CA MET A 44 -16.17 -9.80 -19.04
C MET A 44 -15.31 -11.01 -18.68
N GLU A 45 -15.11 -11.93 -19.63
CA GLU A 45 -14.21 -13.08 -19.50
C GLU A 45 -12.99 -12.93 -20.41
N ALA A 46 -11.83 -13.42 -19.95
CA ALA A 46 -10.61 -13.39 -20.73
C ALA A 46 -9.74 -14.64 -20.50
N TYR A 47 -8.86 -14.94 -21.46
CA TYR A 47 -7.87 -16.00 -21.40
C TYR A 47 -6.54 -15.44 -21.90
N VAL A 48 -5.47 -15.65 -21.16
CA VAL A 48 -4.12 -15.22 -21.55
C VAL A 48 -3.35 -16.47 -21.96
N GLY A 49 -2.53 -16.41 -23.00
CA GLY A 49 -1.67 -17.52 -23.35
C GLY A 49 -0.39 -17.07 -24.03
N GLU A 50 0.63 -17.90 -23.97
CA GLU A 50 1.79 -17.80 -24.85
C GLU A 50 1.89 -18.99 -25.81
N THR A 51 2.62 -18.81 -26.91
CA THR A 51 2.91 -19.90 -27.86
C THR A 51 4.00 -19.48 -28.85
N THR A 52 4.68 -20.47 -29.42
CA THR A 52 5.52 -20.30 -30.62
C THR A 52 4.75 -20.64 -31.91
N ASP A 53 3.63 -21.37 -31.81
CA ASP A 53 2.78 -21.72 -32.96
C ASP A 53 1.38 -21.12 -32.77
N ALA A 54 1.28 -19.82 -33.04
CA ALA A 54 0.03 -19.08 -32.88
C ALA A 54 -1.08 -19.63 -33.77
N TYR A 55 -0.75 -20.11 -34.97
CA TYR A 55 -1.71 -20.67 -35.91
C TYR A 55 -2.38 -21.92 -35.36
N ALA A 56 -1.59 -22.94 -34.98
CA ALA A 56 -2.13 -24.18 -34.42
C ALA A 56 -2.84 -23.93 -33.09
N ARG A 57 -2.31 -23.03 -32.26
CA ARG A 57 -2.90 -22.70 -30.96
C ARG A 57 -4.28 -22.05 -31.09
N MET A 58 -4.48 -21.12 -32.03
CA MET A 58 -5.78 -20.49 -32.24
C MET A 58 -6.82 -21.48 -32.78
N ILE A 59 -6.45 -22.37 -33.72
CA ILE A 59 -7.33 -23.45 -34.19
C ILE A 59 -7.75 -24.37 -33.04
N SER A 60 -6.81 -24.71 -32.15
CA SER A 60 -7.11 -25.52 -30.96
C SER A 60 -8.13 -24.84 -30.06
N HIS A 61 -8.00 -23.53 -29.81
CA HIS A 61 -8.95 -22.78 -28.98
C HIS A 61 -10.33 -22.61 -29.64
N LEU A 62 -10.41 -22.43 -30.96
CA LEU A 62 -11.68 -22.37 -31.70
C LEU A 62 -12.48 -23.69 -31.63
N ARG A 63 -11.79 -24.82 -31.45
CA ARG A 63 -12.41 -26.14 -31.24
C ARG A 63 -12.79 -26.42 -29.78
N ASN A 64 -12.37 -25.57 -28.84
CA ASN A 64 -12.63 -25.75 -27.42
C ASN A 64 -13.99 -25.15 -27.03
N ASN A 65 -14.85 -25.94 -26.39
CA ASN A 65 -16.24 -25.57 -26.04
C ASN A 65 -16.39 -24.41 -25.04
N ILE A 66 -15.31 -24.02 -24.35
CA ILE A 66 -15.31 -22.90 -23.41
C ILE A 66 -14.73 -21.66 -24.09
N LYS A 67 -13.56 -21.80 -24.71
CA LYS A 67 -12.78 -20.67 -25.24
C LYS A 67 -13.36 -20.13 -26.55
N ASN A 68 -14.02 -20.96 -27.36
CA ASN A 68 -14.66 -20.54 -28.62
C ASN A 68 -15.82 -19.55 -28.45
N LYS A 69 -16.22 -19.25 -27.20
CA LYS A 69 -17.24 -18.24 -26.87
C LYS A 69 -16.68 -16.83 -26.76
N LEU A 70 -15.34 -16.68 -26.70
CA LEU A 70 -14.70 -15.38 -26.66
C LEU A 70 -14.78 -14.71 -28.04
N VAL A 71 -14.68 -13.38 -28.12
CA VAL A 71 -14.97 -12.65 -29.36
C VAL A 71 -13.77 -11.91 -29.96
N GLY A 72 -12.72 -11.63 -29.18
CA GLY A 72 -11.56 -10.89 -29.67
C GLY A 72 -10.23 -11.52 -29.26
N VAL A 73 -9.23 -11.40 -30.12
CA VAL A 73 -7.83 -11.78 -29.88
C VAL A 73 -6.95 -10.53 -29.89
N HIS A 74 -6.14 -10.34 -28.85
CA HIS A 74 -5.08 -9.34 -28.80
C HIS A 74 -3.75 -10.07 -28.88
N LEU A 75 -3.10 -10.04 -30.04
CA LEU A 75 -1.80 -10.68 -30.27
C LEU A 75 -0.68 -9.68 -29.96
N ILE A 76 0.18 -10.05 -29.01
CA ILE A 76 1.29 -9.26 -28.50
C ILE A 76 2.60 -9.88 -29.03
N SER A 77 3.39 -9.09 -29.74
CA SER A 77 4.64 -9.55 -30.37
C SER A 77 5.77 -8.52 -30.24
N SER A 78 7.01 -8.98 -30.21
CA SER A 78 8.21 -8.14 -30.13
C SER A 78 9.42 -8.91 -30.66
N GLU A 79 10.32 -8.22 -31.37
CA GLU A 79 11.65 -8.74 -31.77
C GLU A 79 12.51 -9.17 -30.57
N LYS A 80 12.21 -8.67 -29.37
CA LYS A 80 12.94 -9.03 -28.14
C LYS A 80 12.40 -10.28 -27.47
N PHE A 81 11.25 -10.81 -27.89
CA PHE A 81 10.64 -11.97 -27.24
C PHE A 81 11.46 -13.23 -27.49
N ASN A 82 11.72 -13.94 -26.40
CA ASN A 82 12.18 -15.32 -26.38
C ASN A 82 11.21 -16.11 -25.49
N LYS A 83 11.32 -17.44 -25.48
CA LYS A 83 10.38 -18.30 -24.75
C LYS A 83 10.28 -17.98 -23.26
N SER A 84 11.40 -17.70 -22.60
CA SER A 84 11.41 -17.33 -21.18
C SER A 84 10.72 -15.99 -20.92
N ALA A 85 10.92 -15.02 -21.81
CA ALA A 85 10.26 -13.72 -21.74
C ALA A 85 8.75 -13.81 -21.97
N THR A 86 8.28 -14.61 -22.94
CA THR A 86 6.84 -14.75 -23.20
C THR A 86 6.12 -15.46 -22.05
N LEU A 87 6.72 -16.48 -21.44
CA LEU A 87 6.21 -17.14 -20.24
C LEU A 87 6.09 -16.17 -19.05
N ASP A 88 7.09 -15.32 -18.83
CA ASP A 88 7.06 -14.32 -17.75
C ASP A 88 6.04 -13.20 -18.03
N ILE A 89 5.90 -12.76 -19.28
CA ILE A 89 4.89 -11.77 -19.68
C ILE A 89 3.47 -12.36 -19.55
N GLU A 90 3.23 -13.59 -20.01
CA GLU A 90 1.97 -14.30 -19.81
C GLU A 90 1.63 -14.38 -18.32
N SER A 91 2.59 -14.84 -17.50
CA SER A 91 2.42 -14.95 -16.05
C SER A 91 2.06 -13.60 -15.43
N ASN A 92 2.77 -12.53 -15.78
CA ASN A 92 2.45 -11.19 -15.29
C ASN A 92 1.08 -10.70 -15.78
N LEU A 93 0.70 -10.96 -17.04
CA LEU A 93 -0.64 -10.61 -17.54
C LEU A 93 -1.74 -11.35 -16.79
N ILE A 94 -1.59 -12.65 -16.53
CA ILE A 94 -2.55 -13.42 -15.71
C ILE A 94 -2.67 -12.78 -14.32
N LYS A 95 -1.52 -12.49 -13.68
CA LYS A 95 -1.44 -11.87 -12.36
C LYS A 95 -2.20 -10.54 -12.29
N TYR A 96 -1.87 -9.63 -13.21
CA TYR A 96 -2.34 -8.25 -13.15
C TYR A 96 -3.76 -8.10 -13.70
N ILE A 97 -4.16 -8.84 -14.75
CA ILE A 97 -5.56 -8.82 -15.23
C ILE A 97 -6.50 -9.36 -14.15
N SER A 98 -6.11 -10.44 -13.46
CA SER A 98 -6.92 -10.92 -12.35
C SER A 98 -6.96 -9.93 -11.17
N GLY A 99 -5.88 -9.20 -10.92
CA GLY A 99 -5.83 -8.19 -9.86
C GLY A 99 -6.61 -6.91 -10.20
N ASP A 100 -6.71 -6.57 -11.49
CA ASP A 100 -7.45 -5.41 -11.99
C ASP A 100 -8.97 -5.55 -11.77
N GLY A 101 -9.46 -6.79 -11.77
CA GLY A 101 -10.86 -7.11 -11.51
C GLY A 101 -11.83 -6.77 -12.65
N GLN A 102 -11.33 -6.26 -13.78
CA GLN A 102 -12.15 -5.96 -14.96
C GLN A 102 -12.64 -7.24 -15.64
N TYR A 103 -11.75 -8.20 -15.86
CA TYR A 103 -12.07 -9.48 -16.50
C TYR A 103 -11.92 -10.66 -15.53
N LYS A 104 -12.82 -11.62 -15.64
CA LYS A 104 -12.69 -12.92 -14.99
C LYS A 104 -11.86 -13.85 -15.87
N LEU A 105 -10.65 -14.16 -15.42
CA LEU A 105 -9.76 -15.03 -16.18
C LEU A 105 -10.22 -16.50 -16.17
N ILE A 106 -10.24 -17.11 -17.36
CA ILE A 106 -10.53 -18.54 -17.56
C ILE A 106 -9.36 -19.36 -17.05
N ASN A 107 -8.14 -19.03 -17.46
CA ASN A 107 -6.91 -19.71 -17.03
C ASN A 107 -6.14 -18.93 -15.96
N GLY A 108 -6.84 -18.13 -15.15
CA GLY A 108 -6.23 -17.55 -13.96
C GLY A 108 -5.60 -18.62 -13.07
N ASN A 109 -6.09 -19.86 -13.16
CA ASN A 109 -5.79 -21.00 -12.30
C ASN A 109 -4.43 -21.66 -12.56
N VAL A 110 -3.73 -21.23 -13.62
CA VAL A 110 -2.32 -21.57 -13.86
C VAL A 110 -1.52 -20.90 -12.75
N GLY A 111 -0.58 -21.65 -12.14
CA GLY A 111 0.41 -21.03 -11.28
C GLY A 111 1.09 -19.85 -12.00
N LEU A 112 1.85 -19.04 -11.26
CA LEU A 112 2.69 -18.03 -11.90
C LEU A 112 4.16 -18.41 -11.86
N ALA A 113 4.74 -18.55 -13.04
CA ALA A 113 6.11 -18.99 -13.21
C ALA A 113 7.05 -17.89 -12.71
N ASN A 114 7.84 -18.20 -11.67
CA ASN A 114 8.89 -17.30 -11.18
C ASN A 114 10.26 -17.84 -11.55
N HIS A 115 10.55 -17.85 -12.86
CA HIS A 115 11.88 -18.17 -13.37
C HIS A 115 12.71 -16.90 -13.53
N ASN A 116 13.98 -16.97 -13.16
CA ASN A 116 14.95 -15.93 -13.47
C ASN A 116 15.52 -16.20 -14.86
N TYR A 117 15.64 -15.14 -15.67
CA TYR A 117 16.20 -15.21 -17.01
C TYR A 117 16.94 -13.90 -17.33
N TYR A 118 17.78 -13.95 -18.35
CA TYR A 118 18.62 -12.82 -18.75
C TYR A 118 17.79 -11.57 -19.05
N GLN A 119 18.21 -10.42 -18.52
CA GLN A 119 17.57 -9.11 -18.71
C GLN A 119 16.11 -8.97 -18.23
N LYS A 120 15.63 -9.89 -17.38
CA LYS A 120 14.26 -9.88 -16.84
C LYS A 120 13.86 -8.51 -16.27
N LYS A 121 14.71 -7.90 -15.45
CA LYS A 121 14.43 -6.60 -14.81
C LYS A 121 14.84 -5.43 -15.69
N GLU A 122 16.00 -5.48 -16.33
CA GLU A 122 16.56 -4.34 -17.08
C GLU A 122 15.85 -4.06 -18.41
N VAL A 123 15.18 -5.06 -18.99
CA VAL A 123 14.54 -4.93 -20.31
C VAL A 123 13.08 -5.36 -20.27
N TYR A 124 12.78 -6.57 -19.82
CA TYR A 124 11.45 -7.16 -20.01
C TYR A 124 10.39 -6.59 -19.07
N TRP A 125 10.77 -6.14 -17.87
CA TRP A 125 9.85 -5.48 -16.96
C TRP A 125 9.32 -4.15 -17.52
N ASP A 126 10.18 -3.34 -18.14
CA ASP A 126 9.75 -2.08 -18.76
C ASP A 126 8.94 -2.31 -20.06
N ILE A 127 9.26 -3.38 -20.79
CA ILE A 127 8.41 -3.87 -21.89
C ILE A 127 7.02 -4.24 -21.35
N PHE A 128 6.94 -5.00 -20.26
CA PHE A 128 5.67 -5.39 -19.65
C PHE A 128 4.85 -4.18 -19.19
N LYS A 129 5.45 -3.19 -18.52
CA LYS A 129 4.75 -1.95 -18.15
C LYS A 129 4.16 -1.25 -19.37
N SER A 130 4.93 -1.17 -20.45
CA SER A 130 4.49 -0.54 -21.69
C SER A 130 3.36 -1.32 -22.36
N ILE A 131 3.42 -2.66 -22.36
CA ILE A 131 2.33 -3.54 -22.80
C ILE A 131 1.09 -3.28 -21.96
N TRP A 132 1.22 -3.21 -20.63
CA TRP A 132 0.12 -2.96 -19.71
C TRP A 132 -0.59 -1.64 -19.98
N ASP A 133 0.16 -0.55 -20.14
CA ASP A 133 -0.41 0.76 -20.46
C ASP A 133 -1.10 0.79 -21.82
N ASN A 134 -0.58 0.05 -22.80
CA ASN A 134 -1.27 -0.11 -24.08
C ASN A 134 -2.58 -0.92 -23.93
N LEU A 135 -2.56 -2.01 -23.16
CA LEU A 135 -3.76 -2.79 -22.83
C LEU A 135 -4.83 -1.95 -22.12
N ARG A 136 -4.41 -0.99 -21.29
CA ARG A 136 -5.33 0.00 -20.70
C ARG A 136 -5.97 0.90 -21.76
N SER A 137 -5.18 1.39 -22.71
CA SER A 137 -5.67 2.25 -23.79
C SER A 137 -6.70 1.58 -24.70
N VAL A 138 -6.62 0.26 -24.88
CA VAL A 138 -7.56 -0.53 -25.70
C VAL A 138 -8.70 -1.16 -24.89
N GLY A 139 -8.77 -0.87 -23.58
CA GLY A 139 -9.86 -1.29 -22.70
C GLY A 139 -9.78 -2.72 -22.18
N ILE A 140 -8.63 -3.39 -22.27
CA ILE A 140 -8.42 -4.74 -21.68
C ILE A 140 -8.09 -4.67 -20.19
N ALA A 141 -7.49 -3.57 -19.74
CA ALA A 141 -7.24 -3.29 -18.34
C ALA A 141 -7.75 -1.89 -17.98
N LYS A 142 -8.04 -1.66 -16.70
CA LYS A 142 -8.54 -0.37 -16.23
C LYS A 142 -7.49 0.41 -15.44
N HIS A 143 -6.85 -0.23 -14.48
CA HIS A 143 -6.01 0.46 -13.51
C HIS A 143 -4.50 0.33 -13.81
N PRO A 144 -3.67 1.31 -13.39
CA PRO A 144 -2.22 1.18 -13.46
C PRO A 144 -1.70 0.07 -12.54
N ILE A 145 -0.50 -0.46 -12.84
CA ILE A 145 0.15 -1.52 -12.06
C ILE A 145 0.25 -1.18 -10.57
N ASP A 146 0.62 0.06 -10.23
CA ASP A 146 0.80 0.47 -8.83
C ASP A 146 -0.51 0.51 -8.05
N TYR A 147 -1.63 0.84 -8.72
CA TYR A 147 -2.95 0.74 -8.11
C TYR A 147 -3.30 -0.73 -7.82
N ILE A 148 -3.06 -1.61 -8.79
CA ILE A 148 -3.37 -3.05 -8.65
C ILE A 148 -2.53 -3.67 -7.54
N ASN A 149 -1.23 -3.35 -7.46
CA ASN A 149 -0.33 -3.81 -6.41
C ASN A 149 -0.86 -3.51 -4.99
N ASN A 150 -1.56 -2.40 -4.84
CA ASN A 150 -2.15 -1.96 -3.58
C ASN A 150 -3.53 -2.57 -3.31
N SER A 151 -4.23 -3.07 -4.32
CA SER A 151 -5.57 -3.64 -4.17
C SER A 151 -5.57 -4.93 -3.33
N ASP A 152 -6.60 -5.11 -2.51
CA ASP A 152 -6.79 -6.34 -1.74
C ASP A 152 -6.94 -7.57 -2.64
N LEU A 153 -7.64 -7.41 -3.79
CA LEU A 153 -7.82 -8.47 -4.77
C LEU A 153 -6.47 -9.02 -5.24
N PHE A 154 -5.52 -8.14 -5.55
CA PHE A 154 -4.17 -8.56 -5.92
C PHE A 154 -3.38 -9.08 -4.71
N LYS A 155 -3.44 -8.40 -3.56
CA LYS A 155 -2.66 -8.77 -2.37
C LYS A 155 -2.92 -10.21 -1.92
N TYR A 156 -4.19 -10.61 -1.92
CA TYR A 156 -4.66 -11.92 -1.50
C TYR A 156 -5.02 -12.84 -2.67
N SER A 157 -4.67 -12.46 -3.91
CA SER A 157 -4.92 -13.27 -5.09
C SER A 157 -4.25 -14.64 -4.96
N PRO A 158 -4.96 -15.76 -5.26
CA PRO A 158 -4.33 -17.08 -5.36
C PRO A 158 -3.36 -17.16 -6.53
N TYR A 159 -3.42 -16.19 -7.45
CA TYR A 159 -2.59 -16.09 -8.64
C TYR A 159 -1.30 -15.35 -8.33
N LYS A 160 -0.76 -15.50 -7.13
CA LYS A 160 0.60 -15.06 -6.80
C LYS A 160 1.47 -16.30 -6.75
N THR A 161 2.68 -16.20 -7.28
CA THR A 161 3.69 -17.24 -7.08
C THR A 161 3.86 -17.47 -5.57
N LEU A 162 3.60 -18.69 -5.13
CA LEU A 162 3.92 -19.11 -3.77
C LEU A 162 5.45 -19.20 -3.62
N SER A 163 5.98 -18.70 -2.51
CA SER A 163 7.37 -18.93 -2.13
C SER A 163 7.64 -20.44 -1.89
N PHE A 164 8.92 -20.84 -1.88
CA PHE A 164 9.29 -22.22 -1.58
C PHE A 164 8.68 -22.72 -0.27
N GLU A 165 8.77 -21.97 0.82
CA GLU A 165 8.20 -22.41 2.09
C GLU A 165 6.68 -22.43 2.10
N GLN A 166 6.02 -21.54 1.34
CA GLN A 166 4.57 -21.61 1.15
C GLN A 166 4.16 -22.88 0.39
N LYS A 167 4.92 -23.25 -0.65
CA LYS A 167 4.71 -24.52 -1.36
C LYS A 167 4.92 -25.72 -0.42
N SER A 168 5.99 -25.72 0.37
CA SER A 168 6.23 -26.76 1.38
C SER A 168 5.12 -26.82 2.43
N GLY A 169 4.67 -25.66 2.95
CA GLY A 169 3.57 -25.59 3.90
C GLY A 169 2.25 -26.11 3.33
N LEU A 170 1.97 -25.81 2.05
CA LEU A 170 0.81 -26.33 1.35
C LEU A 170 0.88 -27.86 1.17
N LEU A 171 2.03 -28.39 0.73
CA LEU A 171 2.27 -29.83 0.60
C LEU A 171 2.02 -30.55 1.93
N VAL A 172 2.54 -29.99 3.02
CA VAL A 172 2.34 -30.52 4.37
C VAL A 172 0.86 -30.51 4.76
N ILE A 173 0.14 -29.41 4.54
CA ILE A 173 -1.31 -29.35 4.78
C ILE A 173 -2.03 -30.45 3.98
N MET A 174 -1.70 -30.60 2.70
CA MET A 174 -2.32 -31.57 1.80
C MET A 174 -2.10 -33.02 2.26
N LYS A 175 -0.87 -33.38 2.63
CA LYS A 175 -0.53 -34.70 3.17
C LYS A 175 -1.31 -35.00 4.45
N ASN A 176 -1.39 -34.04 5.37
CA ASN A 176 -2.13 -34.22 6.62
C ASN A 176 -3.64 -34.28 6.43
N LEU A 177 -4.21 -33.59 5.43
CA LEU A 177 -5.62 -33.73 5.08
C LEU A 177 -5.97 -35.11 4.51
N LEU A 178 -5.01 -35.79 3.89
CA LEU A 178 -5.19 -37.17 3.43
C LEU A 178 -5.08 -38.17 4.59
N ASP A 179 -4.23 -37.89 5.57
CA ASP A 179 -4.06 -38.71 6.77
C ASP A 179 -5.29 -38.66 7.69
N ASN A 180 -5.98 -39.79 7.85
CA ASN A 180 -7.17 -39.90 8.70
C ASN A 180 -6.85 -39.90 10.22
N ASN A 181 -5.58 -39.91 10.61
CA ASN A 181 -5.17 -39.85 12.01
C ASN A 181 -5.28 -38.44 12.60
N TYR A 182 -5.25 -37.40 11.75
CA TYR A 182 -5.26 -36.02 12.20
C TYR A 182 -6.60 -35.36 11.94
N LYS A 183 -7.17 -34.77 13.00
CA LYS A 183 -8.37 -33.91 12.91
C LYS A 183 -8.03 -32.43 12.96
N SER A 184 -6.85 -32.08 13.47
CA SER A 184 -6.43 -30.70 13.62
C SER A 184 -5.01 -30.52 13.10
N ILE A 185 -4.79 -29.46 12.33
CA ILE A 185 -3.48 -29.09 11.80
C ILE A 185 -3.22 -27.65 12.25
N ILE A 186 -2.19 -27.45 13.06
CA ILE A 186 -1.77 -26.12 13.50
C ILE A 186 -0.58 -25.71 12.65
N ILE A 187 -0.73 -24.60 11.93
CA ILE A 187 0.32 -23.98 11.13
C ILE A 187 0.76 -22.71 11.86
N GLU A 188 1.91 -22.80 12.52
CA GLU A 188 2.51 -21.68 13.25
C GLU A 188 3.44 -20.87 12.35
N GLY A 189 3.42 -19.56 12.51
CA GLY A 189 4.39 -18.67 11.89
C GLY A 189 4.11 -17.24 12.30
N GLY A 190 5.09 -16.34 12.17
CA GLY A 190 4.91 -14.95 12.57
C GLY A 190 3.93 -14.13 11.70
N ALA A 191 3.74 -12.86 12.04
CA ALA A 191 2.98 -11.89 11.25
C ALA A 191 3.62 -11.66 9.89
N CYS A 192 2.88 -11.81 8.78
CA CYS A 192 3.35 -11.66 7.38
C CYS A 192 3.98 -12.90 6.69
N THR A 193 3.80 -14.12 7.23
CA THR A 193 4.28 -15.36 6.57
C THR A 193 3.38 -15.82 5.40
N GLY A 194 2.32 -15.07 5.08
CA GLY A 194 1.43 -15.35 3.94
C GLY A 194 0.45 -16.51 4.14
N LYS A 195 0.13 -16.87 5.40
CA LYS A 195 -0.87 -17.88 5.78
C LYS A 195 -2.23 -17.70 5.10
N THR A 196 -2.74 -16.47 5.03
CA THR A 196 -3.98 -16.16 4.30
C THR A 196 -3.92 -16.56 2.81
N ILE A 197 -2.78 -16.38 2.14
CA ILE A 197 -2.64 -16.76 0.72
C ILE A 197 -2.68 -18.29 0.59
N LEU A 198 -2.05 -19.03 1.51
CA LEU A 198 -2.16 -20.49 1.57
C LEU A 198 -3.60 -20.96 1.74
N ALA A 199 -4.37 -20.29 2.62
CA ALA A 199 -5.79 -20.55 2.81
C ALA A 199 -6.55 -20.46 1.49
N ILE A 200 -6.44 -19.31 0.81
CA ILE A 200 -7.15 -19.00 -0.43
C ILE A 200 -6.72 -19.96 -1.54
N PHE A 201 -5.44 -20.27 -1.62
CA PHE A 201 -4.91 -21.21 -2.59
C PHE A 201 -5.46 -22.63 -2.39
N LEU A 202 -5.55 -23.11 -1.15
CA LEU A 202 -6.14 -24.42 -0.86
C LEU A 202 -7.64 -24.47 -1.20
N PHE A 203 -8.39 -23.42 -0.86
CA PHE A 203 -9.79 -23.27 -1.28
C PHE A 203 -9.92 -23.36 -2.79
N LYS A 204 -9.09 -22.59 -3.50
CA LYS A 204 -9.07 -22.56 -4.94
C LYS A 204 -8.77 -23.94 -5.53
N LEU A 205 -7.74 -24.60 -5.00
CA LEU A 205 -7.28 -25.92 -5.41
C LEU A 205 -8.38 -26.98 -5.32
N LEU A 206 -9.12 -27.03 -4.21
CA LEU A 206 -10.16 -28.03 -3.98
C LEU A 206 -11.49 -27.71 -4.67
N ASN A 207 -11.75 -26.45 -5.04
CA ASN A 207 -13.02 -26.02 -5.64
C ASN A 207 -12.94 -25.74 -7.16
N THR A 208 -11.84 -26.11 -7.82
CA THR A 208 -11.68 -25.95 -9.28
C THR A 208 -11.25 -27.25 -9.97
N THR A 209 -11.44 -27.35 -11.29
CA THR A 209 -11.10 -28.55 -12.08
C THR A 209 -9.59 -28.71 -12.25
N ASN A 210 -9.12 -29.94 -12.50
CA ASN A 210 -7.67 -30.21 -12.67
C ASN A 210 -7.11 -29.63 -13.98
N GLU A 211 -7.92 -29.58 -15.03
CA GLU A 211 -7.55 -29.03 -16.36
C GLU A 211 -7.16 -27.54 -16.32
N ASP A 212 -7.47 -26.88 -15.20
CA ASP A 212 -7.24 -25.47 -15.00
C ASP A 212 -5.87 -25.16 -14.36
N PHE A 213 -5.14 -26.16 -13.82
CA PHE A 213 -3.85 -25.96 -13.15
C PHE A 213 -2.67 -26.25 -14.08
N ASN A 214 -1.66 -25.36 -14.06
CA ASN A 214 -0.34 -25.68 -14.59
C ASN A 214 0.56 -26.08 -13.42
N PHE A 215 1.03 -27.32 -13.44
CA PHE A 215 1.83 -27.90 -12.37
C PHE A 215 3.35 -27.77 -12.58
N GLU A 216 3.78 -27.32 -13.77
CA GLU A 216 5.20 -27.17 -14.16
C GLU A 216 6.01 -26.30 -13.19
N GLU A 217 5.35 -25.46 -12.41
CA GLU A 217 5.97 -24.53 -11.45
C GLU A 217 6.40 -25.13 -10.13
N PHE A 218 5.93 -26.33 -9.81
CA PHE A 218 6.38 -27.05 -8.63
C PHE A 218 7.76 -27.70 -8.87
N GLY A 219 8.28 -27.61 -10.10
CA GLY A 219 9.63 -28.05 -10.44
C GLY A 219 9.81 -29.53 -10.10
N ASN A 220 10.81 -29.85 -9.27
CA ASN A 220 11.06 -31.23 -8.87
C ASN A 220 9.90 -31.85 -8.06
N ASP A 221 9.07 -31.03 -7.41
CA ASP A 221 7.94 -31.49 -6.60
C ASP A 221 6.63 -31.59 -7.40
N GLU A 222 6.65 -31.33 -8.71
CA GLU A 222 5.47 -31.33 -9.59
C GLU A 222 4.67 -32.62 -9.51
N PHE A 223 5.33 -33.77 -9.66
CA PHE A 223 4.67 -35.07 -9.64
C PHE A 223 4.02 -35.37 -8.30
N GLU A 224 4.73 -35.12 -7.18
CA GLU A 224 4.18 -35.32 -5.84
C GLU A 224 2.99 -34.40 -5.60
N PHE A 225 3.10 -33.12 -5.97
CA PHE A 225 2.02 -32.15 -5.81
C PHE A 225 0.77 -32.58 -6.60
N MET A 226 0.94 -32.94 -7.88
CA MET A 226 -0.14 -33.43 -8.73
C MET A 226 -0.85 -34.65 -8.14
N GLU A 227 -0.09 -35.63 -7.68
CA GLU A 227 -0.62 -36.84 -7.06
C GLU A 227 -1.48 -36.51 -5.84
N LEU A 228 -0.96 -35.68 -4.94
CA LEU A 228 -1.70 -35.24 -3.75
C LEU A 228 -2.98 -34.47 -4.09
N VAL A 229 -2.95 -33.60 -5.11
CA VAL A 229 -4.17 -32.90 -5.57
C VAL A 229 -5.22 -33.90 -6.05
N PHE A 230 -4.80 -34.90 -6.82
CA PHE A 230 -5.71 -35.92 -7.34
C PHE A 230 -6.32 -36.75 -6.21
N GLU A 231 -5.51 -37.20 -5.25
CA GLU A 231 -5.97 -37.94 -4.08
C GLU A 231 -6.92 -37.12 -3.22
N LEU A 232 -6.61 -35.84 -2.98
CA LEU A 232 -7.47 -34.95 -2.21
C LEU A 232 -8.81 -34.74 -2.87
N LYS A 233 -8.86 -34.53 -4.19
CA LYS A 233 -10.14 -34.41 -4.91
C LYS A 233 -10.92 -35.71 -4.98
N LYS A 234 -10.23 -36.86 -4.92
CA LYS A 234 -10.89 -38.16 -4.78
C LYS A 234 -11.50 -38.34 -3.38
N LYS A 235 -10.78 -37.94 -2.33
CA LYS A 235 -11.27 -37.97 -0.94
C LYS A 235 -12.38 -36.95 -0.71
N TYR A 236 -12.25 -35.78 -1.31
CA TYR A 236 -13.14 -34.63 -1.20
C TYR A 236 -13.60 -34.15 -2.59
N PRO A 237 -14.57 -34.83 -3.24
CA PRO A 237 -15.02 -34.43 -4.58
C PRO A 237 -15.73 -33.07 -4.62
N ASN A 238 -16.50 -32.74 -3.57
CA ASN A 238 -17.23 -31.48 -3.42
C ASN A 238 -17.21 -31.04 -1.95
N PRO A 239 -16.04 -30.68 -1.39
CA PRO A 239 -15.90 -30.47 0.03
C PRO A 239 -16.70 -29.25 0.49
N LYS A 240 -17.37 -29.41 1.62
CA LYS A 240 -17.98 -28.31 2.34
C LYS A 240 -16.92 -27.62 3.19
N MET A 241 -16.43 -26.50 2.67
CA MET A 241 -15.33 -25.75 3.28
C MET A 241 -15.78 -24.41 3.87
N ALA A 242 -15.16 -24.01 4.98
CA ALA A 242 -15.33 -22.68 5.58
C ALA A 242 -13.99 -22.02 5.94
N LEU A 243 -13.81 -20.77 5.53
CA LEU A 243 -12.72 -19.90 5.96
C LEU A 243 -13.24 -19.01 7.10
N VAL A 244 -12.91 -19.38 8.32
CA VAL A 244 -13.29 -18.62 9.52
C VAL A 244 -12.30 -17.48 9.73
N VAL A 245 -12.81 -16.26 9.78
CA VAL A 245 -12.03 -15.05 10.03
C VAL A 245 -12.68 -14.28 11.19
N PRO A 246 -12.07 -14.27 12.40
CA PRO A 246 -12.68 -13.65 13.57
C PRO A 246 -12.96 -12.15 13.42
N MET A 247 -12.12 -11.46 12.67
CA MET A 247 -12.17 -10.00 12.50
C MET A 247 -13.12 -9.57 11.40
N SER A 248 -14.09 -8.72 11.74
CA SER A 248 -15.15 -8.28 10.82
C SER A 248 -14.63 -7.48 9.61
N SER A 249 -13.66 -6.58 9.80
CA SER A 249 -13.11 -5.75 8.72
C SER A 249 -12.41 -6.64 7.69
N PHE A 250 -11.43 -7.44 8.13
CA PHE A 250 -10.66 -8.31 7.26
C PHE A 250 -11.51 -9.41 6.59
N ARG A 251 -12.48 -9.97 7.33
CA ARG A 251 -13.47 -10.90 6.78
C ARG A 251 -14.24 -10.30 5.61
N THR A 252 -14.62 -9.02 5.70
CA THR A 252 -15.35 -8.34 4.62
C THR A 252 -14.49 -8.22 3.36
N THR A 253 -13.22 -7.91 3.53
CA THR A 253 -12.23 -7.88 2.44
C THR A 253 -12.08 -9.24 1.78
N LEU A 254 -11.88 -10.31 2.56
CA LEU A 254 -11.76 -11.66 2.02
C LEU A 254 -13.03 -12.15 1.32
N LYS A 255 -14.23 -11.74 1.79
CA LYS A 255 -15.49 -11.97 1.06
C LYS A 255 -15.48 -11.34 -0.34
N LYS A 256 -14.96 -10.11 -0.48
CA LYS A 256 -14.81 -9.45 -1.78
C LYS A 256 -13.80 -10.20 -2.66
N VAL A 257 -12.68 -10.66 -2.10
CA VAL A 257 -11.68 -11.46 -2.81
C VAL A 257 -12.28 -12.76 -3.35
N PHE A 258 -12.96 -13.55 -2.50
CA PHE A 258 -13.59 -14.81 -2.92
C PHE A 258 -14.64 -14.62 -4.01
N LYS A 259 -15.42 -13.53 -3.96
CA LYS A 259 -16.44 -13.22 -4.98
C LYS A 259 -15.82 -13.04 -6.38
N ASN A 260 -14.60 -12.54 -6.47
CA ASN A 260 -13.92 -12.25 -7.74
C ASN A 260 -13.11 -13.46 -8.27
N ILE A 261 -12.95 -14.53 -7.49
CA ILE A 261 -12.20 -15.71 -7.90
C ILE A 261 -13.17 -16.77 -8.44
N LYS A 262 -12.96 -17.21 -9.69
CA LYS A 262 -13.77 -18.28 -10.32
C LYS A 262 -13.78 -19.54 -9.46
N GLY A 263 -14.95 -20.12 -9.17
CA GLY A 263 -15.09 -21.34 -8.36
C GLY A 263 -15.19 -21.09 -6.85
N LEU A 264 -14.98 -19.86 -6.37
CA LEU A 264 -15.16 -19.50 -4.97
C LEU A 264 -16.42 -18.66 -4.77
N ASN A 265 -16.91 -18.61 -3.53
CA ASN A 265 -18.10 -17.84 -3.14
C ASN A 265 -17.84 -17.06 -1.85
N SER A 266 -18.35 -15.84 -1.74
CA SER A 266 -18.26 -15.03 -0.53
C SER A 266 -18.83 -15.69 0.73
N ASN A 267 -19.77 -16.63 0.58
CA ASN A 267 -20.38 -17.35 1.69
C ASN A 267 -19.46 -18.41 2.31
N MET A 268 -18.36 -18.77 1.63
CA MET A 268 -17.33 -19.64 2.20
C MET A 268 -16.51 -18.93 3.29
N VAL A 269 -16.44 -17.60 3.25
CA VAL A 269 -15.73 -16.81 4.27
C VAL A 269 -16.72 -16.40 5.36
N ILE A 270 -16.53 -16.89 6.58
CA ILE A 270 -17.51 -16.77 7.65
C ILE A 270 -16.89 -16.20 8.94
N GLY A 271 -17.74 -15.70 9.84
CA GLY A 271 -17.31 -15.43 11.22
C GLY A 271 -17.46 -16.65 12.11
N PRO A 272 -16.83 -16.65 13.31
CA PRO A 272 -16.87 -17.78 14.22
C PRO A 272 -18.30 -18.22 14.59
N ALA A 273 -19.19 -17.29 14.95
CA ALA A 273 -20.59 -17.63 15.28
C ALA A 273 -21.39 -18.26 14.12
N GLU A 274 -20.94 -18.11 12.87
CA GLU A 274 -21.65 -18.68 11.73
C GLU A 274 -21.33 -20.17 11.53
N ILE A 275 -20.30 -20.70 12.21
CA ILE A 275 -19.93 -22.12 12.15
C ILE A 275 -21.07 -23.03 12.65
N VAL A 276 -21.94 -22.52 13.53
CA VAL A 276 -23.07 -23.28 14.07
C VAL A 276 -24.17 -23.59 13.04
N LYS A 277 -24.12 -22.91 11.88
CA LYS A 277 -25.13 -23.10 10.83
C LYS A 277 -25.03 -24.48 10.19
N ASP A 278 -23.87 -25.13 10.28
CA ASP A 278 -23.61 -26.38 9.57
C ASP A 278 -22.38 -27.15 10.08
N THR A 279 -22.20 -28.38 9.61
CA THR A 279 -20.93 -29.12 9.74
C THR A 279 -20.13 -29.00 8.46
N PHE A 280 -18.80 -29.06 8.57
CA PHE A 280 -17.86 -28.83 7.46
C PHE A 280 -16.83 -29.94 7.39
N ASP A 281 -16.49 -30.36 6.17
CA ASP A 281 -15.45 -31.36 5.93
C ASP A 281 -14.08 -30.76 6.28
N ILE A 282 -13.83 -29.51 5.85
CA ILE A 282 -12.58 -28.79 6.09
C ILE A 282 -12.89 -27.36 6.56
N VAL A 283 -12.42 -27.00 7.75
CA VAL A 283 -12.46 -25.62 8.25
C VAL A 283 -11.05 -25.07 8.31
N ILE A 284 -10.83 -23.91 7.69
CA ILE A 284 -9.59 -23.15 7.83
C ILE A 284 -9.89 -21.95 8.72
N VAL A 285 -9.14 -21.77 9.79
CA VAL A 285 -9.24 -20.60 10.66
C VAL A 285 -8.03 -19.72 10.42
N ASP A 286 -8.25 -18.59 9.75
CA ASP A 286 -7.22 -17.57 9.62
C ASP A 286 -7.16 -16.73 10.91
N GLU A 287 -5.95 -16.36 11.32
CA GLU A 287 -5.71 -15.59 12.54
C GLU A 287 -6.35 -16.25 13.78
N SER A 288 -6.13 -17.56 13.95
CA SER A 288 -6.82 -18.38 14.94
C SER A 288 -6.61 -17.94 16.39
N HIS A 289 -5.49 -17.28 16.67
CA HIS A 289 -5.22 -16.63 17.96
C HIS A 289 -6.25 -15.54 18.31
N ARG A 290 -7.03 -15.04 17.34
CA ARG A 290 -8.11 -14.05 17.50
C ARG A 290 -9.49 -14.67 17.66
N LEU A 291 -9.60 -16.00 17.64
CA LEU A 291 -10.79 -16.67 18.15
C LEU A 291 -11.04 -16.18 19.58
N ARG A 292 -12.30 -16.09 19.97
CA ARG A 292 -12.67 -15.42 21.22
C ARG A 292 -13.12 -16.38 22.30
N ARG A 293 -12.87 -16.01 23.54
CA ARG A 293 -13.55 -16.51 24.73
C ARG A 293 -14.61 -15.52 25.19
N ARG A 294 -15.46 -15.94 26.11
CA ARG A 294 -16.60 -15.16 26.62
C ARG A 294 -16.20 -14.02 27.58
N VAL A 295 -15.28 -13.14 27.15
CA VAL A 295 -14.73 -12.01 27.91
C VAL A 295 -14.77 -10.75 27.04
N ASN A 296 -15.25 -9.63 27.60
CA ASN A 296 -15.29 -8.30 26.97
C ASN A 296 -15.85 -8.27 25.53
N LEU A 297 -16.89 -9.06 25.25
CA LEU A 297 -17.44 -9.24 23.90
C LEU A 297 -18.40 -8.11 23.45
N GLY A 298 -18.77 -7.20 24.34
CA GLY A 298 -19.75 -6.14 24.05
C GLY A 298 -21.07 -6.71 23.48
N ALA A 299 -21.55 -6.16 22.37
CA ALA A 299 -22.79 -6.62 21.72
C ALA A 299 -22.74 -8.09 21.25
N TYR A 300 -21.56 -8.71 21.15
CA TYR A 300 -21.40 -10.08 20.68
C TYR A 300 -21.69 -11.14 21.75
N PHE A 301 -21.85 -10.77 23.04
CA PHE A 301 -22.19 -11.73 24.11
C PHE A 301 -23.43 -12.58 23.78
N ARG A 302 -24.49 -11.95 23.26
CA ARG A 302 -25.73 -12.66 22.91
C ARG A 302 -25.52 -13.67 21.80
N ALA A 303 -24.77 -13.31 20.76
CA ALA A 303 -24.47 -14.21 19.65
C ALA A 303 -23.64 -15.41 20.14
N SER A 304 -22.66 -15.16 21.01
CA SER A 304 -21.85 -16.21 21.64
C SER A 304 -22.68 -17.19 22.46
N ASP A 305 -23.60 -16.69 23.29
CA ASP A 305 -24.45 -17.53 24.15
C ASP A 305 -25.37 -18.43 23.30
N ILE A 306 -25.97 -17.88 22.23
CA ILE A 306 -26.81 -18.65 21.29
C ILE A 306 -26.02 -19.78 20.63
N VAL A 307 -24.75 -19.54 20.30
CA VAL A 307 -23.91 -20.57 19.67
C VAL A 307 -23.57 -21.68 20.66
N CYS A 308 -23.13 -21.37 21.89
CA CYS A 308 -22.85 -22.43 22.88
C CYS A 308 -24.13 -23.22 23.24
N GLU A 309 -25.32 -22.58 23.29
CA GLU A 309 -26.59 -23.30 23.47
C GLU A 309 -26.87 -24.29 22.32
N LYS A 310 -26.79 -23.84 21.06
CA LYS A 310 -27.01 -24.69 19.89
C LYS A 310 -26.01 -25.83 19.78
N LEU A 311 -24.76 -25.58 20.19
CA LEU A 311 -23.70 -26.59 20.19
C LEU A 311 -23.72 -27.46 21.45
N ASN A 312 -24.64 -27.24 22.38
CA ASN A 312 -24.69 -27.92 23.68
C ASN A 312 -23.31 -27.88 24.39
N LEU A 313 -22.74 -26.68 24.48
CA LEU A 313 -21.49 -26.36 25.16
C LEU A 313 -21.78 -25.42 26.33
N ASP A 314 -21.04 -25.54 27.41
CA ASP A 314 -21.15 -24.62 28.54
C ASP A 314 -20.50 -23.27 28.21
N LYS A 315 -21.30 -22.21 28.17
CA LYS A 315 -20.87 -20.84 27.84
C LYS A 315 -19.79 -20.26 28.73
N TYR A 316 -19.58 -20.79 29.93
CA TYR A 316 -18.57 -20.29 30.86
C TYR A 316 -17.21 -20.98 30.71
N THR A 317 -17.17 -22.14 30.05
CA THR A 317 -15.96 -22.93 29.84
C THR A 317 -15.60 -23.07 28.36
N CYS A 318 -16.57 -22.99 27.45
CA CYS A 318 -16.37 -22.97 26.00
C CYS A 318 -15.69 -21.68 25.52
N ASN A 319 -14.97 -21.79 24.41
CA ASN A 319 -14.53 -20.66 23.59
C ASN A 319 -14.77 -20.98 22.09
N GLU A 320 -14.45 -20.03 21.21
CA GLU A 320 -14.66 -20.18 19.77
C GLU A 320 -13.79 -21.30 19.15
N LEU A 321 -12.67 -21.70 19.75
CA LEU A 321 -11.86 -22.84 19.30
C LEU A 321 -12.65 -24.16 19.45
N ASP A 322 -13.36 -24.33 20.57
CA ASP A 322 -14.23 -25.50 20.79
C ASP A 322 -15.36 -25.57 19.75
N TRP A 323 -15.87 -24.43 19.29
CA TRP A 323 -16.92 -24.39 18.26
C TRP A 323 -16.40 -24.92 16.94
N ILE A 324 -15.19 -24.50 16.56
CA ILE A 324 -14.54 -24.98 15.34
C ILE A 324 -14.34 -26.48 15.42
N MET A 325 -13.70 -26.96 16.49
CA MET A 325 -13.43 -28.38 16.70
C MET A 325 -14.70 -29.24 16.63
N LYS A 326 -15.84 -28.74 17.12
CA LYS A 326 -17.11 -29.47 17.12
C LYS A 326 -17.77 -29.55 15.74
N GLN A 327 -17.58 -28.54 14.89
CA GLN A 327 -18.27 -28.41 13.60
C GLN A 327 -17.40 -28.79 12.39
N SER A 328 -16.15 -29.19 12.62
CA SER A 328 -15.20 -29.58 11.57
C SER A 328 -14.86 -31.06 11.63
N GLU A 329 -14.83 -31.75 10.50
CA GLU A 329 -14.16 -33.06 10.41
C GLU A 329 -12.63 -32.91 10.45
N SER A 330 -12.10 -31.97 9.66
CA SER A 330 -10.71 -31.52 9.71
C SER A 330 -10.62 -30.00 9.86
N ALA A 331 -9.79 -29.52 10.80
CA ALA A 331 -9.54 -28.10 11.03
C ALA A 331 -8.08 -27.72 10.84
N ILE A 332 -7.82 -26.64 10.10
CA ILE A 332 -6.50 -26.04 9.91
C ILE A 332 -6.48 -24.69 10.63
N TYR A 333 -5.54 -24.49 11.55
CA TYR A 333 -5.42 -23.28 12.36
C TYR A 333 -4.16 -22.51 12.01
N PHE A 334 -4.30 -21.30 11.47
CA PHE A 334 -3.19 -20.38 11.26
C PHE A 334 -2.95 -19.57 12.54
N TYR A 335 -2.01 -20.06 13.35
CA TYR A 335 -1.78 -19.58 14.71
C TYR A 335 -0.50 -18.74 14.80
N ASP A 336 -0.55 -17.68 15.60
CA ASP A 336 0.60 -16.87 16.01
C ASP A 336 0.33 -16.37 17.43
N GLU A 337 1.02 -16.99 18.39
CA GLU A 337 0.87 -16.67 19.81
C GLU A 337 1.11 -15.19 20.11
N ASN A 338 2.10 -14.58 19.43
CA ASN A 338 2.55 -13.21 19.69
C ASN A 338 1.62 -12.14 19.07
N GLN A 339 0.53 -12.55 18.41
CA GLN A 339 -0.49 -11.64 17.91
C GLN A 339 -1.79 -11.68 18.73
N SER A 340 -1.79 -12.40 19.85
CA SER A 340 -2.81 -12.24 20.89
C SER A 340 -2.64 -10.87 21.56
N ILE A 341 -3.68 -10.04 21.52
CA ILE A 341 -3.60 -8.62 21.91
C ILE A 341 -4.78 -8.16 22.78
N LYS A 342 -5.72 -9.06 23.10
CA LYS A 342 -6.89 -8.74 23.91
C LYS A 342 -7.23 -9.86 24.88
N PRO A 343 -7.82 -9.53 26.04
CA PRO A 343 -8.30 -10.54 26.98
C PRO A 343 -9.45 -11.36 26.40
N SER A 344 -10.17 -10.87 25.38
CA SER A 344 -11.20 -11.66 24.69
C SER A 344 -10.63 -12.77 23.83
N ASP A 345 -9.35 -12.75 23.48
CA ASP A 345 -8.72 -13.78 22.65
C ASP A 345 -8.67 -15.12 23.39
N VAL A 346 -8.72 -16.22 22.63
CA VAL A 346 -8.48 -17.58 23.14
C VAL A 346 -7.07 -17.64 23.71
N LYS A 347 -6.93 -18.27 24.86
CA LYS A 347 -5.66 -18.30 25.57
C LYS A 347 -4.68 -19.27 24.92
N LYS A 348 -3.39 -19.00 25.12
CA LYS A 348 -2.30 -19.91 24.75
C LYS A 348 -2.52 -21.31 25.31
N GLU A 349 -3.01 -21.43 26.55
CA GLU A 349 -3.20 -22.74 27.19
C GLU A 349 -4.23 -23.62 26.45
N ASP A 350 -5.21 -23.02 25.77
CA ASP A 350 -6.20 -23.77 24.99
C ASP A 350 -5.59 -24.30 23.70
N PHE A 351 -4.73 -23.52 23.04
CA PHE A 351 -3.91 -24.02 21.94
C PHE A 351 -2.90 -25.07 22.41
N ASP A 352 -2.29 -24.92 23.59
CA ASP A 352 -1.36 -25.91 24.15
C ASP A 352 -2.05 -27.24 24.51
N LYS A 353 -3.33 -27.21 24.90
CA LYS A 353 -4.14 -28.43 25.01
C LYS A 353 -4.36 -29.08 23.64
N LEU A 354 -4.72 -28.29 22.63
CA LEU A 354 -4.92 -28.78 21.27
C LEU A 354 -3.64 -29.39 20.70
N LYS A 355 -2.49 -28.73 20.90
CA LYS A 355 -1.15 -29.20 20.50
C LYS A 355 -0.77 -30.55 21.11
N ARG A 356 -1.22 -30.85 22.33
CA ARG A 356 -0.94 -32.11 23.03
C ARG A 356 -1.86 -33.26 22.60
N ASN A 357 -2.92 -32.97 21.85
CA ASN A 357 -3.83 -34.00 21.37
C ASN A 357 -3.13 -34.85 20.28
N SER A 358 -3.22 -36.17 20.38
CA SER A 358 -2.62 -37.11 19.41
C SER A 358 -3.20 -36.99 18.00
N LEU A 359 -4.41 -36.41 17.88
CA LEU A 359 -5.06 -36.13 16.60
C LEU A 359 -4.68 -34.75 16.03
N THR A 360 -3.70 -34.07 16.61
CA THR A 360 -3.21 -32.76 16.14
C THR A 360 -1.82 -32.88 15.55
N LYS A 361 -1.64 -32.33 14.34
CA LYS A 361 -0.33 -32.09 13.74
C LYS A 361 0.07 -30.63 13.92
N ILE A 362 1.36 -30.37 14.19
CA ILE A 362 1.92 -29.03 14.32
C ILE A 362 3.02 -28.86 13.28
N GLU A 363 2.99 -27.73 12.59
CA GLU A 363 3.89 -27.40 11.48
C GLU A 363 4.26 -25.92 11.56
N TYR A 364 5.46 -25.57 11.09
CA TYR A 364 6.03 -24.23 11.27
C TYR A 364 6.43 -23.60 9.93
N LEU A 365 5.92 -22.40 9.66
CA LEU A 365 6.35 -21.53 8.58
C LEU A 365 7.41 -20.56 9.11
N LYS A 366 8.65 -20.73 8.69
CA LYS A 366 9.82 -20.06 9.29
C LYS A 366 10.08 -18.66 8.75
N SER A 367 9.71 -18.35 7.50
CA SER A 367 10.09 -17.09 6.86
C SER A 367 8.96 -16.10 6.65
N GLN A 368 9.30 -14.83 6.85
CA GLN A 368 8.47 -13.67 6.62
C GLN A 368 8.64 -13.15 5.19
N PHE A 369 7.54 -13.10 4.45
CA PHE A 369 7.59 -12.86 2.99
C PHE A 369 7.08 -11.48 2.57
N ARG A 370 6.28 -10.79 3.40
CA ARG A 370 5.67 -9.51 2.99
C ARG A 370 6.50 -8.28 3.36
N SER A 371 7.24 -8.31 4.47
CA SER A 371 8.18 -7.23 4.80
C SER A 371 9.50 -7.44 4.07
N LYS A 372 9.95 -6.42 3.33
CA LYS A 372 11.29 -6.41 2.72
C LYS A 372 12.42 -6.36 3.75
N GLY A 373 12.11 -6.14 5.04
CA GLY A 373 13.06 -6.24 6.14
C GLY A 373 13.42 -7.68 6.50
N GLY A 374 12.66 -8.66 6.01
CA GLY A 374 12.90 -10.08 6.22
C GLY A 374 12.86 -10.51 7.69
N ASN A 375 13.37 -11.71 7.96
CA ASN A 375 13.38 -12.29 9.31
C ASN A 375 14.28 -11.51 10.28
N ASP A 376 15.29 -10.82 9.77
CA ASP A 376 16.23 -10.04 10.59
C ASP A 376 15.53 -8.82 11.21
N TYR A 377 14.70 -8.12 10.43
CA TYR A 377 13.86 -7.04 10.97
C TYR A 377 12.90 -7.54 12.05
N VAL A 378 12.25 -8.70 11.83
CA VAL A 378 11.28 -9.25 12.78
C VAL A 378 11.94 -9.60 14.11
N LYS A 379 13.11 -10.26 14.07
CA LYS A 379 13.91 -10.55 15.26
C LYS A 379 14.39 -9.27 15.93
N TYR A 380 14.78 -8.27 15.15
CA TYR A 380 15.24 -6.98 15.66
C TYR A 380 14.15 -6.26 16.45
N VAL A 381 12.94 -6.18 15.90
CA VAL A 381 11.77 -5.58 16.57
C VAL A 381 11.43 -6.36 17.85
N ASP A 382 11.45 -7.70 17.82
CA ASP A 382 11.21 -8.52 19.00
C ASP A 382 12.22 -8.23 20.11
N ASN A 383 13.51 -8.17 19.77
CA ASN A 383 14.57 -7.88 20.73
C ASN A 383 14.52 -6.43 21.25
N LEU A 384 14.17 -5.46 20.39
CA LEU A 384 13.99 -4.06 20.78
C LEU A 384 12.86 -3.93 21.83
N LEU A 385 11.69 -4.50 21.54
CA LEU A 385 10.53 -4.38 22.44
C LEU A 385 10.67 -5.21 23.72
N LYS A 386 11.46 -6.28 23.70
CA LYS A 386 11.81 -7.07 24.89
C LYS A 386 12.99 -6.52 25.68
N CYS A 387 13.60 -5.42 25.23
CA CYS A 387 14.80 -4.84 25.85
C CYS A 387 16.00 -5.80 25.87
N ASN A 388 16.11 -6.68 24.87
CA ASN A 388 17.19 -7.67 24.73
C ASN A 388 18.36 -7.18 23.86
N LEU A 389 18.30 -5.96 23.32
CA LEU A 389 19.37 -5.34 22.54
C LEU A 389 20.40 -4.66 23.46
N ASN A 390 21.67 -4.76 23.07
CA ASN A 390 22.82 -4.15 23.72
C ASN A 390 23.53 -3.19 22.75
N ASN A 391 24.31 -2.23 23.27
CA ASN A 391 25.04 -1.26 22.43
C ASN A 391 26.10 -1.87 21.50
N SER A 392 26.47 -3.13 21.71
CA SER A 392 27.33 -3.90 20.81
C SER A 392 26.59 -4.53 19.62
N ASP A 393 25.25 -4.60 19.69
CA ASP A 393 24.44 -5.20 18.64
C ASP A 393 24.41 -4.29 17.42
N VAL A 394 24.45 -4.90 16.24
CA VAL A 394 24.42 -4.17 14.98
C VAL A 394 23.02 -3.56 14.81
N ILE A 395 22.98 -2.24 14.60
CA ILE A 395 21.74 -1.54 14.27
C ILE A 395 21.19 -2.09 12.95
N PHE A 396 19.89 -2.40 12.94
CA PHE A 396 19.25 -2.93 11.74
C PHE A 396 19.40 -1.95 10.57
N ASN A 397 19.87 -2.46 9.44
CA ASN A 397 20.03 -1.70 8.22
C ASN A 397 19.75 -2.60 7.02
N SER A 398 18.90 -2.15 6.10
CA SER A 398 18.58 -2.86 4.86
C SER A 398 18.47 -1.88 3.71
N LYS A 399 18.93 -2.28 2.53
CA LYS A 399 18.72 -1.51 1.29
C LYS A 399 17.28 -1.56 0.80
N GLU A 400 16.52 -2.56 1.26
CA GLU A 400 15.15 -2.80 0.80
C GLU A 400 14.09 -2.42 1.85
N TYR A 401 14.52 -2.05 3.06
CA TYR A 401 13.61 -1.72 4.17
C TYR A 401 14.13 -0.58 5.04
N GLU A 402 13.30 0.42 5.26
CA GLU A 402 13.62 1.58 6.09
C GLU A 402 13.07 1.43 7.51
N LEU A 403 13.92 1.63 8.51
CA LEU A 403 13.51 1.77 9.92
C LEU A 403 14.11 3.08 10.44
N ILE A 404 13.25 4.07 10.72
CA ILE A 404 13.70 5.44 11.03
C ILE A 404 12.94 6.00 12.24
N LEU A 405 13.66 6.62 13.17
CA LEU A 405 13.13 7.31 14.34
C LEU A 405 13.05 8.81 14.08
N PHE A 406 11.88 9.40 14.29
CA PHE A 406 11.62 10.83 14.14
C PHE A 406 11.60 11.53 15.50
N ASP A 407 12.22 12.70 15.57
CA ASP A 407 12.19 13.56 16.76
C ASP A 407 11.00 14.54 16.74
N SER A 408 10.37 14.77 15.58
CA SER A 408 9.22 15.66 15.37
C SER A 408 8.01 14.90 14.86
N ILE A 409 6.84 15.20 15.43
CA ILE A 409 5.55 14.65 14.97
C ILE A 409 5.16 15.20 13.59
N GLU A 410 5.51 16.44 13.27
CA GLU A 410 5.24 17.04 11.96
C GLU A 410 6.04 16.34 10.86
N ASP A 411 7.31 16.03 11.13
CA ASP A 411 8.20 15.41 10.14
C ASP A 411 7.73 14.00 9.76
N ILE A 412 7.34 13.17 10.74
CA ILE A 412 6.81 11.83 10.43
C ILE A 412 5.48 11.89 9.66
N ILE A 413 4.63 12.88 9.93
CA ILE A 413 3.37 13.07 9.19
C ILE A 413 3.68 13.43 7.73
N ASN A 414 4.55 14.41 7.52
CA ASN A 414 4.94 14.87 6.19
C ASN A 414 5.60 13.76 5.38
N GLU A 415 6.50 13.01 6.01
CA GLU A 415 7.17 11.88 5.37
C GLU A 415 6.17 10.78 4.99
N ILE A 416 5.25 10.41 5.89
CA ILE A 416 4.23 9.40 5.57
C ILE A 416 3.30 9.86 4.43
N LYS A 417 2.93 11.15 4.39
CA LYS A 417 2.16 11.72 3.28
C LYS A 417 2.95 11.66 1.97
N SER A 418 4.24 11.99 2.00
CA SER A 418 5.13 11.85 0.85
C SER A 418 5.18 10.40 0.34
N ARG A 419 5.42 9.45 1.25
CA ARG A 419 5.41 8.02 0.90
C ARG A 419 4.07 7.51 0.41
N ASP A 420 2.95 8.10 0.83
CA ASP A 420 1.62 7.75 0.30
C ASP A 420 1.42 8.28 -1.13
N ILE A 421 1.93 9.46 -1.46
CA ILE A 421 1.91 9.98 -2.83
C ILE A 421 2.73 9.08 -3.76
N GLU A 422 3.91 8.67 -3.31
CA GLU A 422 4.83 7.82 -4.10
C GLU A 422 4.32 6.39 -4.27
N ASN A 423 3.82 5.79 -3.20
CA ASN A 423 3.60 4.34 -3.14
C ASN A 423 2.15 3.94 -2.89
N GLY A 424 1.31 4.87 -2.42
CA GLY A 424 0.00 4.56 -1.84
C GLY A 424 0.11 3.71 -0.57
N LEU A 425 -1.00 3.59 0.17
CA LEU A 425 -1.13 2.78 1.38
C LEU A 425 -0.02 3.03 2.42
N SER A 426 0.40 4.27 2.56
CA SER A 426 1.25 4.71 3.66
C SER A 426 0.37 5.41 4.70
N ARG A 427 0.36 4.92 5.93
CA ARG A 427 -0.60 5.37 6.95
C ARG A 427 0.06 5.62 8.29
N LEU A 428 -0.50 6.59 9.01
CA LEU A 428 -0.16 6.86 10.39
C LEU A 428 -1.02 5.98 11.31
N VAL A 429 -0.39 5.35 12.29
CA VAL A 429 -0.98 4.40 13.23
C VAL A 429 -0.46 4.72 14.61
N ALA A 430 -1.28 4.54 15.64
CA ALA A 430 -0.86 4.76 17.01
C ALA A 430 -1.33 3.66 17.96
N GLY A 431 -0.66 3.54 19.11
CA GLY A 431 -1.22 2.84 20.25
C GLY A 431 -2.42 3.58 20.83
N TYR A 432 -3.24 2.90 21.63
CA TYR A 432 -4.52 3.42 22.14
C TYR A 432 -4.35 4.43 23.29
N SER A 433 -3.55 5.49 23.09
CA SER A 433 -3.17 6.44 24.15
C SER A 433 -4.16 7.56 24.43
N TRP A 434 -5.14 7.76 23.55
CA TRP A 434 -6.03 8.91 23.58
C TRP A 434 -7.50 8.50 23.59
N PRO A 435 -8.36 9.26 24.30
CA PRO A 435 -9.80 9.06 24.24
C PRO A 435 -10.35 9.35 22.84
N TRP A 436 -11.40 8.64 22.44
CA TRP A 436 -12.06 8.83 21.15
C TRP A 436 -13.22 9.82 21.30
N ILE A 437 -12.91 11.10 21.25
CA ILE A 437 -13.83 12.20 21.50
C ILE A 437 -14.72 12.42 20.28
N THR A 438 -14.16 12.40 19.07
CA THR A 438 -14.85 12.71 17.81
C THR A 438 -15.89 11.68 17.39
N ASN A 439 -15.83 10.47 17.95
CA ASN A 439 -16.83 9.42 17.72
C ASN A 439 -18.13 9.66 18.52
N LYS A 440 -18.16 10.64 19.43
CA LYS A 440 -19.38 11.03 20.15
C LYS A 440 -20.27 11.91 19.26
N LYS A 441 -21.55 11.57 19.16
CA LYS A 441 -22.53 12.28 18.32
C LYS A 441 -22.60 13.79 18.59
N ASP A 442 -22.41 14.21 19.84
CA ASP A 442 -22.51 15.61 20.27
C ASP A 442 -21.13 16.27 20.49
N SER A 443 -20.05 15.72 19.90
CA SER A 443 -18.72 16.29 20.04
C SER A 443 -18.64 17.70 19.42
N LYS A 444 -18.15 18.66 20.20
CA LYS A 444 -17.78 20.00 19.72
C LYS A 444 -16.32 20.09 19.25
N GLN A 445 -15.53 19.05 19.51
CA GLN A 445 -14.14 18.93 19.10
C GLN A 445 -14.04 18.07 17.84
N ASP A 446 -13.12 18.46 16.94
CA ASP A 446 -12.85 17.83 15.65
C ASP A 446 -11.57 16.98 15.65
N TYR A 447 -10.87 16.88 16.79
CA TYR A 447 -9.67 16.08 16.99
C TYR A 447 -9.77 15.17 18.22
N ASP A 448 -8.93 14.12 18.26
CA ASP A 448 -8.86 13.15 19.35
C ASP A 448 -7.48 13.13 20.02
N ILE A 449 -6.43 13.38 19.22
CA ILE A 449 -5.03 13.26 19.60
C ILE A 449 -4.41 14.65 19.49
N GLU A 450 -3.73 15.09 20.54
CA GLU A 450 -2.96 16.33 20.56
C GLU A 450 -1.55 16.00 21.04
N ILE A 451 -0.56 16.27 20.19
CA ILE A 451 0.86 16.07 20.45
C ILE A 451 1.54 17.38 20.08
N GLU A 452 2.10 18.07 21.07
CA GLU A 452 2.63 19.43 20.91
C GLU A 452 1.57 20.37 20.30
N ASN A 453 1.80 20.94 19.12
CA ASN A 453 0.83 21.81 18.43
C ASN A 453 0.05 21.08 17.32
N VAL A 454 0.27 19.76 17.15
CA VAL A 454 -0.35 18.95 16.11
C VAL A 454 -1.60 18.27 16.66
N ARG A 455 -2.71 18.43 15.92
CA ARG A 455 -4.00 17.82 16.22
C ARG A 455 -4.34 16.78 15.17
N LEU A 456 -4.66 15.57 15.62
CA LEU A 456 -4.98 14.43 14.78
C LEU A 456 -6.29 13.81 15.21
N LYS A 457 -6.93 13.10 14.27
CA LYS A 457 -8.20 12.43 14.47
C LYS A 457 -8.02 10.92 14.32
N TRP A 458 -8.68 10.16 15.18
CA TRP A 458 -8.78 8.70 14.99
C TRP A 458 -9.59 8.35 13.74
N ASN A 459 -9.45 7.12 13.27
CA ASN A 459 -10.17 6.59 12.12
C ASN A 459 -11.69 6.87 12.15
N SER A 460 -12.30 7.26 11.03
CA SER A 460 -13.76 7.50 10.97
C SER A 460 -14.59 6.24 10.77
N THR A 461 -13.97 5.17 10.26
CA THR A 461 -14.61 3.86 10.05
C THR A 461 -13.77 2.75 10.66
N ASN A 462 -14.44 1.70 11.16
CA ASN A 462 -13.77 0.48 11.67
C ASN A 462 -13.65 -0.62 10.60
N ILE A 463 -14.34 -0.46 9.46
CA ILE A 463 -14.36 -1.43 8.38
C ILE A 463 -13.61 -0.81 7.20
N ASP A 464 -12.61 -1.54 6.70
CA ASP A 464 -11.89 -1.19 5.46
C ASP A 464 -11.25 0.22 5.53
N TRP A 465 -10.83 0.65 6.72
CA TRP A 465 -10.29 1.99 6.95
C TRP A 465 -9.07 2.29 6.09
N VAL A 466 -8.14 1.33 5.97
CA VAL A 466 -6.88 1.48 5.21
C VAL A 466 -7.13 1.95 3.77
N ASN A 467 -8.23 1.50 3.17
CA ASN A 467 -8.63 1.83 1.80
C ASN A 467 -9.63 3.01 1.71
N SER A 468 -10.05 3.59 2.84
CA SER A 468 -10.97 4.73 2.87
C SER A 468 -10.27 6.04 2.48
N GLU A 469 -11.00 6.97 1.85
CA GLU A 469 -10.44 8.24 1.36
C GLU A 469 -9.83 9.09 2.48
N ASN A 470 -10.47 9.13 3.65
CA ASN A 470 -10.03 9.94 4.79
C ASN A 470 -8.83 9.36 5.54
N SER A 471 -8.47 8.09 5.29
CA SER A 471 -7.41 7.41 6.06
C SER A 471 -6.03 8.06 5.96
N ARG A 472 -5.80 8.92 4.96
CA ARG A 472 -4.57 9.71 4.80
C ARG A 472 -4.42 10.83 5.83
N GLU A 473 -5.55 11.34 6.34
CA GLU A 473 -5.62 12.45 7.28
C GLU A 473 -5.99 11.97 8.70
N GLU A 474 -6.18 10.66 8.87
CA GLU A 474 -6.59 10.03 10.12
C GLU A 474 -5.48 9.14 10.67
N VAL A 475 -5.56 8.85 11.96
CA VAL A 475 -4.68 7.90 12.65
C VAL A 475 -5.43 6.58 12.82
N GLY A 476 -4.82 5.51 12.35
CA GLY A 476 -5.32 4.15 12.55
C GLY A 476 -4.90 3.58 13.89
N CYS A 477 -5.54 2.49 14.27
CA CYS A 477 -5.15 1.68 15.41
C CYS A 477 -5.00 0.21 15.01
N ILE A 478 -4.59 -0.64 15.96
CA ILE A 478 -4.44 -2.07 15.72
C ILE A 478 -5.73 -2.74 15.20
N HIS A 479 -6.92 -2.31 15.63
CA HIS A 479 -8.19 -2.90 15.19
C HIS A 479 -8.52 -2.61 13.72
N THR A 480 -7.96 -1.53 13.17
CA THR A 480 -8.18 -1.09 11.78
C THR A 480 -7.08 -1.53 10.82
N THR A 481 -5.91 -1.89 11.34
CA THR A 481 -4.75 -2.31 10.53
C THR A 481 -4.53 -3.83 10.56
N GLN A 482 -5.26 -4.57 11.40
CA GLN A 482 -5.11 -6.02 11.51
C GLN A 482 -5.50 -6.72 10.20
N GLY A 483 -4.62 -7.61 9.73
CA GLY A 483 -4.78 -8.34 8.47
C GLY A 483 -4.31 -7.57 7.23
N TYR A 484 -4.15 -6.25 7.30
CA TYR A 484 -3.69 -5.41 6.20
C TYR A 484 -2.16 -5.27 6.17
N ASP A 485 -1.63 -5.08 4.96
CA ASP A 485 -0.24 -4.70 4.73
C ASP A 485 -0.18 -3.26 4.20
N LEU A 486 0.69 -2.44 4.78
CA LEU A 486 0.92 -1.05 4.40
C LEU A 486 2.27 -0.93 3.67
N ASN A 487 2.41 0.00 2.72
CA ASN A 487 3.72 0.20 2.09
C ASN A 487 4.71 0.81 3.08
N TYR A 488 4.29 1.89 3.75
CA TYR A 488 5.00 2.49 4.88
C TYR A 488 4.05 2.65 6.06
N THR A 489 4.53 2.38 7.26
CA THR A 489 3.76 2.59 8.49
C THR A 489 4.44 3.66 9.34
N GLY A 490 3.77 4.77 9.60
CA GLY A 490 4.17 5.73 10.61
C GLY A 490 3.55 5.32 11.94
N ILE A 491 4.35 5.16 12.98
CA ILE A 491 3.90 4.63 14.26
C ILE A 491 4.17 5.65 15.35
N ILE A 492 3.11 6.03 16.04
CA ILE A 492 3.17 6.85 17.25
C ILE A 492 3.10 5.92 18.45
N PHE A 493 4.21 5.83 19.18
CA PHE A 493 4.24 5.28 20.54
C PHE A 493 3.70 6.35 21.49
N GLY A 494 2.53 6.07 22.06
CA GLY A 494 1.79 6.98 22.91
C GLY A 494 2.33 7.07 24.34
N ASN A 495 1.57 7.74 25.20
CA ASN A 495 1.85 7.96 26.62
C ASN A 495 1.50 6.77 27.53
N GLU A 496 0.96 5.67 26.98
CA GLU A 496 0.67 4.44 27.72
C GLU A 496 1.89 3.53 27.87
N ILE A 497 2.99 3.86 27.20
CA ILE A 497 4.23 3.07 27.17
C ILE A 497 5.42 3.99 27.47
N THR A 498 6.26 3.57 28.40
CA THR A 498 7.44 4.32 28.85
C THR A 498 8.61 3.37 29.08
N PHE A 499 9.79 3.92 29.32
CA PHE A 499 10.99 3.15 29.64
C PHE A 499 11.53 3.52 31.03
N ASP A 500 11.70 2.51 31.88
CA ASP A 500 12.32 2.68 33.19
C ASP A 500 13.83 2.40 33.10
N LYS A 501 14.61 3.48 33.21
CA LYS A 501 16.09 3.46 33.17
C LYS A 501 16.71 2.71 34.36
N THR A 502 15.99 2.52 35.46
CA THR A 502 16.47 1.83 36.67
C THR A 502 16.39 0.32 36.50
N THR A 503 15.26 -0.17 35.98
CA THR A 503 15.04 -1.61 35.76
C THR A 503 15.46 -2.06 34.36
N ASN A 504 15.81 -1.12 33.47
CA ASN A 504 16.13 -1.35 32.06
C ASN A 504 14.99 -2.10 31.32
N GLN A 505 13.75 -1.67 31.55
CA GLN A 505 12.56 -2.33 31.03
C GLN A 505 11.51 -1.32 30.56
N ILE A 506 10.77 -1.71 29.52
CA ILE A 506 9.54 -1.02 29.13
C ILE A 506 8.46 -1.26 30.19
N LYS A 507 7.74 -0.20 30.55
CA LYS A 507 6.59 -0.22 31.48
C LYS A 507 5.35 0.36 30.81
N ILE A 508 4.19 -0.11 31.26
CA ILE A 508 2.89 0.37 30.79
C ILE A 508 2.22 1.25 31.85
N ILE A 509 1.65 2.36 31.40
CA ILE A 509 0.82 3.27 32.19
C ILE A 509 -0.65 2.98 31.86
N LYS A 510 -1.29 2.13 32.67
CA LYS A 510 -2.66 1.61 32.44
C LYS A 510 -3.71 2.71 32.32
N GLU A 511 -3.49 3.83 33.01
CA GLU A 511 -4.36 5.00 33.04
C GLU A 511 -4.44 5.66 31.65
N ASN A 512 -3.33 5.64 30.91
CA ASN A 512 -3.21 6.25 29.58
C ASN A 512 -3.62 5.31 28.45
N TYR A 513 -3.98 4.05 28.72
CA TYR A 513 -4.46 3.12 27.70
C TYR A 513 -5.99 3.17 27.58
N PHE A 514 -6.56 3.65 26.49
CA PHE A 514 -7.99 3.93 26.35
C PHE A 514 -8.81 2.83 25.62
N ASP A 515 -8.20 1.69 25.26
CA ASP A 515 -8.99 0.51 24.84
C ASP A 515 -9.64 -0.15 26.06
N VAL A 516 -10.87 0.28 26.36
CA VAL A 516 -11.65 -0.19 27.52
C VAL A 516 -11.81 -1.72 27.50
N ASN A 517 -12.19 -2.28 26.34
CA ASN A 517 -12.38 -3.74 26.21
C ASN A 517 -11.04 -4.48 26.24
N GLY A 518 -9.96 -3.82 25.82
CA GLY A 518 -8.59 -4.31 25.90
C GLY A 518 -8.04 -4.40 27.33
N LYS A 519 -8.56 -3.63 28.30
CA LYS A 519 -7.97 -3.57 29.66
C LYS A 519 -8.89 -3.90 30.83
N GLN A 520 -10.21 -3.77 30.69
CA GLN A 520 -11.13 -3.75 31.84
C GLN A 520 -11.12 -5.02 32.71
N SER A 521 -10.84 -6.19 32.11
CA SER A 521 -10.85 -7.48 32.80
C SER A 521 -9.45 -7.93 33.25
N ILE A 522 -8.41 -7.14 32.99
CA ILE A 522 -7.03 -7.52 33.26
C ILE A 522 -6.65 -7.08 34.68
N VAL A 523 -6.28 -8.07 35.48
CA VAL A 523 -5.84 -7.91 36.87
C VAL A 523 -4.32 -7.82 36.95
N ASP A 524 -3.60 -8.69 36.23
CA ASP A 524 -2.14 -8.73 36.21
C ASP A 524 -1.58 -7.62 35.28
N PRO A 525 -0.77 -6.68 35.79
CA PRO A 525 -0.13 -5.66 34.97
C PRO A 525 0.78 -6.23 33.87
N GLU A 526 1.42 -7.39 34.09
CA GLU A 526 2.29 -8.00 33.07
C GLU A 526 1.47 -8.54 31.90
N GLU A 527 0.26 -9.08 32.12
CA GLU A 527 -0.65 -9.50 31.04
C GLU A 527 -1.03 -8.30 30.14
N LEU A 528 -1.30 -7.14 30.74
CA LEU A 528 -1.59 -5.92 29.96
C LEU A 528 -0.36 -5.44 29.17
N LYS A 529 0.82 -5.53 29.78
CA LYS A 529 2.09 -5.20 29.15
C LYS A 529 2.38 -6.08 27.94
N ASP A 530 2.20 -7.39 28.08
CA ASP A 530 2.38 -8.33 26.97
C ASP A 530 1.43 -8.03 25.80
N PHE A 531 0.16 -7.72 26.08
CA PHE A 531 -0.77 -7.31 25.02
C PHE A 531 -0.35 -6.02 24.32
N ILE A 532 0.07 -4.99 25.06
CA ILE A 532 0.48 -3.72 24.45
C ILE A 532 1.79 -3.87 23.67
N LEU A 533 2.75 -4.65 24.17
CA LEU A 533 3.97 -4.97 23.42
C LEU A 533 3.65 -5.76 22.14
N ASN A 534 2.72 -6.73 22.21
CA ASN A 534 2.25 -7.45 21.03
C ASN A 534 1.53 -6.53 20.04
N ILE A 535 0.76 -5.54 20.50
CA ILE A 535 0.14 -4.51 19.65
C ILE A 535 1.22 -3.75 18.89
N TYR A 536 2.21 -3.19 19.60
CA TYR A 536 3.30 -2.41 18.98
C TYR A 536 4.14 -3.26 18.04
N LYS A 537 4.50 -4.48 18.44
CA LYS A 537 5.18 -5.45 17.57
C LYS A 537 4.37 -5.69 16.30
N THR A 538 3.07 -5.94 16.45
CA THR A 538 2.20 -6.24 15.32
C THR A 538 2.13 -5.07 14.34
N ILE A 539 2.01 -3.82 14.80
CA ILE A 539 1.96 -2.64 13.91
C ILE A 539 3.33 -2.30 13.30
N MET A 540 4.44 -2.53 14.01
CA MET A 540 5.80 -2.37 13.45
C MET A 540 6.06 -3.32 12.29
N LEU A 541 5.44 -4.50 12.29
CA LEU A 541 5.59 -5.51 11.24
C LEU A 541 4.63 -5.32 10.05
N ARG A 542 3.81 -4.26 10.02
CA ARG A 542 2.83 -4.00 8.93
C ARG A 542 3.43 -3.36 7.69
N GLY A 543 4.54 -2.63 7.83
CA GLY A 543 5.22 -1.98 6.72
C GLY A 543 5.89 -3.00 5.79
N ILE A 544 5.63 -2.90 4.48
CA ILE A 544 6.28 -3.69 3.42
C ILE A 544 7.66 -3.09 3.08
N LYS A 545 7.73 -1.77 2.94
CA LYS A 545 8.94 -1.02 2.52
C LYS A 545 9.61 -0.27 3.66
N GLY A 546 8.86 0.10 4.70
CA GLY A 546 9.46 0.73 5.86
C GLY A 546 8.51 1.00 7.01
N THR A 547 9.12 1.25 8.17
CA THR A 547 8.46 1.63 9.41
C THR A 547 9.14 2.88 9.99
N TYR A 548 8.35 3.93 10.18
CA TYR A 548 8.77 5.17 10.79
C TYR A 548 8.19 5.26 12.19
N VAL A 549 9.02 5.69 13.14
CA VAL A 549 8.68 5.64 14.56
C VAL A 549 8.77 7.04 15.14
N TYR A 550 7.74 7.45 15.87
CA TYR A 550 7.75 8.62 16.74
C TYR A 550 7.34 8.17 18.14
N VAL A 551 8.04 8.66 19.17
CA VAL A 551 7.83 8.23 20.56
C VAL A 551 7.52 9.44 21.43
N CYS A 552 6.35 9.46 22.08
CA CYS A 552 5.94 10.57 22.94
C CYS A 552 6.77 10.64 24.23
N ASP A 553 7.01 9.49 24.88
CA ASP A 553 7.81 9.42 26.10
C ASP A 553 9.31 9.63 25.84
N LYS A 554 9.93 10.55 26.57
CA LYS A 554 11.35 10.89 26.40
C LYS A 554 12.29 9.74 26.73
N ASN A 555 12.04 8.99 27.80
CA ASN A 555 12.95 7.90 28.20
C ASN A 555 12.92 6.76 27.19
N LEU A 556 11.74 6.45 26.67
CA LEU A 556 11.57 5.45 25.62
C LEU A 556 12.17 5.92 24.30
N ARG A 557 12.05 7.21 23.96
CA ARG A 557 12.71 7.81 22.79
C ARG A 557 14.23 7.72 22.91
N ASP A 558 14.79 8.04 24.08
CA ASP A 558 16.22 7.93 24.36
C ASP A 558 16.70 6.47 24.18
N TYR A 559 15.92 5.50 24.67
CA TYR A 559 16.19 4.07 24.48
C TYR A 559 16.17 3.69 22.99
N PHE A 560 15.11 4.03 22.26
CA PHE A 560 14.99 3.71 20.83
C PHE A 560 16.08 4.37 19.98
N SER A 561 16.53 5.58 20.34
CA SER A 561 17.57 6.29 19.60
C SER A 561 18.95 5.60 19.62
N GLN A 562 19.17 4.66 20.55
CA GLN A 562 20.38 3.84 20.60
C GLN A 562 20.36 2.72 19.54
N PHE A 563 19.15 2.33 19.09
CA PHE A 563 18.91 1.13 18.27
C PHE A 563 18.20 1.43 16.94
N ILE A 564 17.69 2.64 16.74
CA ILE A 564 17.01 3.02 15.51
C ILE A 564 17.72 4.24 14.90
N PRO A 565 18.09 4.20 13.60
CA PRO A 565 18.62 5.36 12.90
C PRO A 565 17.67 6.55 13.00
N LYS A 566 18.20 7.71 13.40
CA LYS A 566 17.41 8.94 13.46
C LYS A 566 17.18 9.50 12.07
N PHE A 567 15.98 10.06 11.86
CA PHE A 567 15.68 10.89 10.72
C PHE A 567 16.63 12.09 10.75
N LYS A 568 17.41 12.24 9.69
CA LYS A 568 18.17 13.46 9.44
C LYS A 568 17.28 14.31 8.57
N THR A 569 16.75 15.39 9.12
CA THR A 569 16.18 16.43 8.27
C THR A 569 17.34 16.95 7.42
N GLU A 570 17.43 16.52 6.16
CA GLU A 570 18.19 17.27 5.15
C GLU A 570 17.42 18.58 4.93
N LYS A 571 17.49 19.48 5.92
CA LYS A 571 17.58 20.89 5.60
C LYS A 571 19.00 21.09 5.07
N GLU A 572 19.29 20.55 3.89
CA GLU A 572 20.30 21.19 3.07
C GLU A 572 19.78 22.61 2.91
N THR A 573 20.43 23.54 3.60
CA THR A 573 20.25 24.94 3.24
C THR A 573 20.87 24.98 1.85
N PRO A 574 20.12 25.16 0.77
CA PRO A 574 20.66 24.87 -0.56
C PRO A 574 21.67 25.94 -1.00
N ILE A 575 22.02 26.87 -0.11
CA ILE A 575 23.03 27.90 -0.28
C ILE A 575 24.41 27.24 -0.26
N LEU A 576 25.10 27.26 -1.39
CA LEU A 576 26.46 26.75 -1.54
C LEU A 576 27.47 27.69 -0.88
N GLN A 577 28.55 27.14 -0.32
CA GLN A 577 29.72 27.94 0.06
C GLN A 577 30.45 28.42 -1.19
N GLU A 578 31.11 29.59 -1.14
CA GLU A 578 31.70 30.25 -2.32
C GLU A 578 32.67 29.36 -3.12
N ASP A 579 33.37 28.45 -2.46
CA ASP A 579 34.32 27.51 -3.05
C ASP A 579 33.66 26.35 -3.81
N GLU A 580 32.37 26.07 -3.56
CA GLU A 580 31.59 25.03 -4.23
C GLU A 580 30.74 25.58 -5.39
N VAL A 581 30.65 26.91 -5.54
CA VAL A 581 29.82 27.56 -6.56
C VAL A 581 30.47 27.48 -7.94
N ILE A 582 29.75 26.87 -8.89
CA ILE A 582 30.00 27.00 -10.33
C ILE A 582 28.77 27.66 -10.97
N PRO A 583 28.79 29.00 -11.16
CA PRO A 583 27.64 29.77 -11.61
C PRO A 583 26.96 29.18 -12.84
N TYR A 584 25.65 28.93 -12.74
CA TYR A 584 24.80 28.40 -13.82
C TYR A 584 25.20 27.02 -14.37
N VAL A 585 26.08 26.30 -13.67
CA VAL A 585 26.43 24.90 -13.96
C VAL A 585 25.89 23.99 -12.86
N ASN A 586 26.15 24.32 -11.59
CA ASN A 586 25.62 23.58 -10.44
C ASN A 586 24.68 24.42 -9.57
N SER A 587 24.53 25.71 -9.86
CA SER A 587 23.83 26.66 -9.01
C SER A 587 23.19 27.81 -9.78
N ILE A 588 22.20 28.46 -9.16
CA ILE A 588 21.57 29.70 -9.64
C ILE A 588 21.68 30.79 -8.58
N PRO A 589 21.56 32.08 -8.92
CA PRO A 589 21.59 33.14 -7.91
C PRO A 589 20.32 33.12 -7.05
N ILE A 590 20.48 33.25 -5.74
CA ILE A 590 19.43 33.60 -4.80
C ILE A 590 19.63 35.05 -4.35
N TYR A 591 18.68 35.91 -4.68
CA TYR A 591 18.71 37.31 -4.27
C TYR A 591 18.14 37.42 -2.86
N ASP A 592 18.76 38.25 -2.00
CA ASP A 592 18.21 38.62 -0.68
C ASP A 592 17.03 39.59 -0.87
N LEU A 593 15.98 39.05 -1.49
CA LEU A 593 14.76 39.73 -1.82
C LEU A 593 13.63 39.09 -1.04
N LYS A 594 13.04 39.84 -0.12
CA LYS A 594 11.86 39.40 0.62
C LYS A 594 10.62 39.78 -0.17
N VAL A 595 10.09 38.81 -0.88
CA VAL A 595 8.89 39.00 -1.70
C VAL A 595 7.66 38.75 -0.85
N ALA A 596 6.79 39.75 -0.77
CA ALA A 596 5.57 39.64 0.00
C ALA A 596 4.52 38.79 -0.76
N ALA A 597 4.15 37.66 -0.20
CA ALA A 597 2.87 37.00 -0.45
C ALA A 597 1.78 37.73 0.37
N GLY A 598 1.61 39.04 0.10
CA GLY A 598 0.60 39.95 0.64
C GLY A 598 0.35 41.04 -0.40
N ASN A 599 0.35 42.32 0.00
CA ASN A 599 0.59 43.44 -0.93
C ASN A 599 2.06 43.46 -1.39
N PHE A 600 2.51 44.53 -2.04
CA PHE A 600 3.94 44.75 -2.32
C PHE A 600 4.74 44.84 -1.02
N SER A 601 5.95 44.26 -1.02
CA SER A 601 6.89 44.35 0.09
C SER A 601 7.33 45.80 0.35
N GLU A 602 7.99 46.03 1.49
CA GLU A 602 8.76 47.27 1.71
C GLU A 602 9.77 47.49 0.58
N LEU A 603 10.07 48.76 0.28
CA LEU A 603 10.99 49.14 -0.79
C LEU A 603 12.39 48.60 -0.48
N GLN A 604 12.97 47.89 -1.43
CA GLN A 604 14.25 47.20 -1.29
C GLN A 604 15.17 47.56 -2.46
N THR A 605 16.45 47.80 -2.17
CA THR A 605 17.55 47.90 -3.13
C THR A 605 18.35 46.62 -3.13
N ILE A 606 18.48 45.98 -4.29
CA ILE A 606 19.22 44.72 -4.44
C ILE A 606 20.70 45.04 -4.60
N THR A 607 21.52 44.70 -3.61
CA THR A 607 22.98 44.95 -3.66
C THR A 607 23.80 43.69 -3.92
N ASP A 608 23.38 42.52 -3.42
CA ASP A 608 24.14 41.25 -3.49
C ASP A 608 23.25 40.02 -3.74
N CYS A 609 23.85 38.92 -4.18
CA CYS A 609 23.21 37.61 -4.30
C CYS A 609 24.11 36.49 -3.79
N GLN A 610 23.52 35.47 -3.17
CA GLN A 610 24.19 34.20 -2.89
C GLN A 610 23.89 33.19 -4.00
N TRP A 611 24.43 31.98 -3.90
CA TRP A 611 24.21 30.92 -4.88
C TRP A 611 23.55 29.71 -4.25
N ILE A 612 22.54 29.19 -4.92
CA ILE A 612 21.73 28.07 -4.46
C ILE A 612 21.88 26.88 -5.42
N ALA A 613 22.13 25.68 -4.90
CA ALA A 613 22.11 24.44 -5.65
C ALA A 613 20.67 24.07 -6.04
N LEU A 614 20.51 23.43 -7.20
CA LEU A 614 19.21 22.98 -7.69
C LEU A 614 19.00 21.48 -7.46
N PRO A 615 17.76 21.04 -7.18
CA PRO A 615 17.41 19.63 -7.19
C PRO A 615 17.77 18.99 -8.55
N LYS A 616 18.12 17.70 -8.56
CA LYS A 616 18.56 16.96 -9.77
C LYS A 616 17.57 17.02 -10.95
N ALA A 617 16.30 17.33 -10.69
CA ALA A 617 15.25 17.48 -11.69
C ALA A 617 15.38 18.77 -12.54
N TYR A 618 16.09 19.79 -12.04
CA TYR A 618 16.26 21.08 -12.72
C TYR A 618 17.71 21.31 -13.12
N LYS A 619 17.90 21.82 -14.34
CA LYS A 619 19.22 22.23 -14.83
C LYS A 619 19.39 23.73 -14.58
N PRO A 620 20.47 24.17 -13.92
CA PRO A 620 20.78 25.59 -13.83
C PRO A 620 20.87 26.26 -15.20
N SER A 621 20.40 27.50 -15.29
CA SER A 621 20.44 28.29 -16.52
C SER A 621 20.41 29.79 -16.19
N HIS A 622 20.90 30.62 -17.11
CA HIS A 622 21.04 32.08 -16.90
C HIS A 622 19.71 32.84 -16.71
N ASP A 623 18.61 32.21 -17.09
CA ASP A 623 17.25 32.70 -16.91
C ASP A 623 16.62 32.24 -15.59
N LEU A 624 17.25 31.38 -14.79
CA LEU A 624 16.75 30.97 -13.48
C LEU A 624 17.38 31.78 -12.34
N PHE A 625 16.57 32.09 -11.34
CA PHE A 625 16.99 32.71 -10.08
C PHE A 625 16.01 32.33 -8.95
N ALA A 626 16.41 32.55 -7.70
CA ALA A 626 15.57 32.30 -6.54
C ALA A 626 15.42 33.54 -5.65
N CYS A 627 14.32 33.59 -4.90
CA CYS A 627 14.12 34.58 -3.84
C CYS A 627 13.20 34.02 -2.75
N LYS A 628 13.23 34.63 -1.57
CA LYS A 628 12.41 34.19 -0.43
C LYS A 628 11.02 34.82 -0.49
N VAL A 629 9.98 33.99 -0.39
CA VAL A 629 8.58 34.43 -0.38
C VAL A 629 8.02 34.33 1.04
N ILE A 630 7.55 35.47 1.56
CA ILE A 630 7.05 35.60 2.94
C ILE A 630 5.59 36.06 2.89
N GLY A 631 4.71 35.33 3.58
CA GLY A 631 3.27 35.61 3.65
C GLY A 631 2.42 34.39 3.29
N LYS A 632 1.13 34.42 3.65
CA LYS A 632 0.18 33.30 3.48
C LYS A 632 -0.83 33.48 2.33
N SER A 633 -0.74 34.58 1.58
CA SER A 633 -1.61 34.91 0.43
C SER A 633 -1.56 33.89 -0.71
N MET A 634 -0.50 33.07 -0.79
CA MET A 634 -0.27 32.11 -1.88
C MET A 634 -0.25 30.65 -1.38
N ASN A 635 -0.68 30.39 -0.14
CA ASN A 635 -0.49 29.10 0.55
C ASN A 635 -1.20 27.88 -0.07
N LYS A 636 -2.03 28.05 -1.11
CA LYS A 636 -2.49 26.93 -1.94
C LYS A 636 -1.38 26.31 -2.78
N ILE A 637 -0.36 27.11 -3.14
CA ILE A 637 0.72 26.74 -4.06
C ILE A 637 2.11 27.00 -3.46
N ILE A 638 2.29 28.11 -2.73
CA ILE A 638 3.54 28.55 -2.14
C ILE A 638 3.35 28.67 -0.61
N PRO A 639 3.89 27.74 0.20
CA PRO A 639 3.88 27.84 1.65
C PRO A 639 4.59 29.10 2.15
N ASN A 640 4.24 29.55 3.35
CA ASN A 640 4.90 30.70 3.96
C ASN A 640 6.38 30.39 4.26
N ASP A 641 7.25 31.37 4.04
CA ASP A 641 8.70 31.28 4.28
C ASP A 641 9.47 30.38 3.30
N SER A 642 8.89 30.14 2.12
CA SER A 642 9.49 29.31 1.06
C SER A 642 10.58 30.05 0.29
N ILE A 643 11.60 29.31 -0.16
CA ILE A 643 12.49 29.76 -1.25
C ILE A 643 11.83 29.34 -2.55
N CYS A 644 11.62 30.28 -3.47
CA CYS A 644 10.96 30.00 -4.73
C CYS A 644 11.90 30.26 -5.90
N MET A 645 11.90 29.33 -6.86
CA MET A 645 12.61 29.47 -8.13
C MET A 645 11.72 30.13 -9.16
N PHE A 646 12.28 31.09 -9.88
CA PHE A 646 11.63 31.84 -10.95
C PHE A 646 12.47 31.80 -12.21
N ARG A 647 11.80 31.82 -13.35
CA ARG A 647 12.40 32.06 -14.66
C ARG A 647 12.21 33.52 -15.06
N LYS A 648 13.29 34.21 -15.44
CA LYS A 648 13.30 35.58 -15.97
C LYS A 648 12.30 35.67 -17.11
N TYR A 649 11.39 36.63 -17.00
CA TYR A 649 10.39 36.82 -18.03
C TYR A 649 11.01 37.52 -19.25
N THR A 650 10.99 36.87 -20.42
CA THR A 650 11.57 37.38 -21.67
C THR A 650 10.54 37.73 -22.75
N GLY A 651 9.24 37.52 -22.49
CA GLY A 651 8.14 37.77 -23.44
C GLY A 651 7.06 36.69 -23.41
N GLY A 652 5.92 36.94 -24.08
CA GLY A 652 4.80 35.99 -24.19
C GLY A 652 3.66 36.18 -23.19
N SER A 653 2.59 35.38 -23.28
CA SER A 653 1.43 35.56 -22.38
C SER A 653 1.78 35.24 -20.92
N ARG A 654 1.31 36.10 -20.02
CA ARG A 654 1.41 35.99 -18.56
C ARG A 654 0.07 35.66 -17.90
N ASP A 655 -1.02 35.68 -18.67
CA ASP A 655 -2.36 35.46 -18.14
C ASP A 655 -2.52 34.04 -17.58
N GLY A 656 -2.98 33.93 -16.33
CA GLY A 656 -3.12 32.68 -15.59
C GLY A 656 -1.82 32.11 -15.03
N LYS A 657 -0.69 32.82 -15.13
CA LYS A 657 0.58 32.38 -14.54
C LYS A 657 0.83 33.02 -13.19
N ILE A 658 1.54 32.33 -12.30
CA ILE A 658 2.07 32.91 -11.07
C ILE A 658 3.35 33.67 -11.42
N VAL A 659 3.39 34.96 -11.10
CA VAL A 659 4.48 35.86 -11.49
C VAL A 659 5.06 36.58 -10.28
N LEU A 660 6.36 36.86 -10.34
CA LEU A 660 7.04 37.86 -9.51
C LEU A 660 6.94 39.21 -10.22
N VAL A 661 6.32 40.18 -9.55
CA VAL A 661 6.16 41.54 -10.04
C VAL A 661 6.87 42.54 -9.14
N GLU A 662 7.44 43.53 -9.80
CA GLU A 662 8.06 44.72 -9.23
C GLU A 662 7.14 45.91 -9.50
N HIS A 663 6.98 46.77 -8.50
CA HIS A 663 6.30 48.06 -8.66
C HIS A 663 7.19 49.18 -8.10
N THR A 664 7.43 50.19 -8.94
CA THR A 664 8.28 51.35 -8.61
C THR A 664 7.42 52.61 -8.44
N ASN A 665 7.73 53.45 -7.46
CA ASN A 665 7.05 54.74 -7.31
C ASN A 665 7.77 55.79 -8.16
N ILE A 666 7.03 56.49 -9.03
CA ILE A 666 7.58 57.40 -10.07
C ILE A 666 8.36 58.59 -9.47
N GLN A 667 8.16 58.89 -8.18
CA GLN A 667 8.70 60.11 -7.55
C GLN A 667 10.14 60.01 -7.03
N ASP A 668 10.71 58.81 -6.85
CA ASP A 668 12.13 58.70 -6.44
C ASP A 668 12.74 57.29 -6.69
N PRO A 669 13.56 57.11 -7.74
CA PRO A 669 14.24 55.83 -8.05
C PRO A 669 15.25 55.38 -6.97
N ASP A 670 15.72 56.30 -6.12
CA ASP A 670 16.78 56.02 -5.14
C ASP A 670 16.27 55.31 -3.88
N PHE A 671 14.94 55.16 -3.70
CA PHE A 671 14.33 54.51 -2.52
C PHE A 671 13.99 53.02 -2.70
N GLY A 672 14.26 52.42 -3.87
CA GLY A 672 14.07 50.99 -4.13
C GLY A 672 12.67 50.61 -4.65
N SER A 673 12.41 49.31 -4.77
CA SER A 673 11.17 48.77 -5.36
C SER A 673 10.41 47.84 -4.41
N GLY A 674 9.09 47.78 -4.54
CA GLY A 674 8.24 46.79 -3.86
C GLY A 674 8.02 45.56 -4.72
N TYR A 675 7.99 44.37 -4.12
CA TYR A 675 7.84 43.10 -4.83
C TYR A 675 6.68 42.26 -4.28
N THR A 676 5.92 41.60 -5.15
CA THR A 676 4.91 40.61 -4.77
C THR A 676 4.86 39.43 -5.74
N VAL A 677 4.33 38.30 -5.25
CA VAL A 677 4.05 37.10 -6.07
C VAL A 677 2.56 36.78 -6.01
N LYS A 678 1.93 36.68 -7.19
CA LYS A 678 0.48 36.51 -7.39
C LYS A 678 0.18 35.81 -8.72
N GLU A 679 -1.02 35.24 -8.87
CA GLU A 679 -1.52 34.84 -10.20
C GLU A 679 -1.87 36.11 -10.98
N TYR A 680 -1.31 36.25 -12.18
CA TYR A 680 -1.53 37.39 -13.05
C TYR A 680 -2.74 37.16 -13.94
N ARG A 681 -3.68 38.10 -13.94
CA ARG A 681 -4.80 38.15 -14.88
C ARG A 681 -4.83 39.51 -15.57
N SER A 682 -5.07 39.52 -16.87
CA SER A 682 -5.18 40.76 -17.65
C SER A 682 -6.48 40.82 -18.43
N LYS A 683 -7.14 41.98 -18.39
CA LYS A 683 -8.25 42.32 -19.28
C LYS A 683 -7.73 43.29 -20.33
N LYS A 684 -7.97 43.00 -21.61
CA LYS A 684 -7.49 43.82 -22.74
C LYS A 684 -8.68 44.51 -23.41
N ASN A 685 -8.53 45.79 -23.75
CA ASN A 685 -9.44 46.50 -24.64
C ASN A 685 -8.81 46.60 -26.04
N ILE A 686 -9.61 46.36 -27.07
CA ILE A 686 -9.21 46.44 -28.48
C ILE A 686 -9.91 47.65 -29.08
N ILE A 687 -9.15 48.69 -29.42
CA ILE A 687 -9.66 49.88 -30.12
C ILE A 687 -8.75 50.14 -31.32
N ASN A 688 -9.34 50.19 -32.52
CA ASN A 688 -8.69 50.54 -33.78
C ASN A 688 -7.35 49.82 -34.03
N GLU A 689 -7.36 48.49 -34.00
CA GLU A 689 -6.21 47.61 -34.32
C GLU A 689 -4.96 47.76 -33.41
N SER A 690 -5.06 48.53 -32.32
CA SER A 690 -4.07 48.58 -31.23
C SER A 690 -4.61 47.88 -29.98
N TRP A 691 -3.77 47.12 -29.27
CA TRP A 691 -4.14 46.45 -28.02
C TRP A 691 -3.49 47.17 -26.83
N ALA A 692 -4.29 47.55 -25.85
CA ALA A 692 -3.82 48.07 -24.56
C ALA A 692 -4.41 47.25 -23.41
N HIS A 693 -3.67 47.16 -22.30
CA HIS A 693 -4.19 46.57 -21.07
C HIS A 693 -5.19 47.54 -20.44
N ASP A 694 -6.41 47.06 -20.19
CA ASP A 694 -7.49 47.83 -19.56
C ASP A 694 -7.32 47.79 -18.03
N THR A 695 -7.11 46.58 -17.50
CA THR A 695 -6.81 46.34 -16.08
C THR A 695 -5.89 45.13 -15.91
N ILE A 696 -5.00 45.18 -14.90
CA ILE A 696 -4.22 44.02 -14.42
C ILE A 696 -4.74 43.66 -13.03
N THR A 697 -5.07 42.38 -12.83
CA THR A 697 -5.46 41.83 -11.52
C THR A 697 -4.41 40.83 -11.05
N LEU A 698 -3.83 41.08 -9.87
CA LEU A 698 -2.91 40.17 -9.21
C LEU A 698 -3.67 39.41 -8.10
N LYS A 699 -3.98 38.14 -8.36
CA LYS A 699 -4.86 37.34 -7.50
C LYS A 699 -4.09 36.54 -6.46
N PRO A 700 -4.52 36.55 -5.19
CA PRO A 700 -4.02 35.65 -4.17
C PRO A 700 -4.53 34.22 -4.40
N LEU A 701 -3.69 33.23 -4.14
CA LEU A 701 -4.07 31.82 -4.13
C LEU A 701 -3.96 31.29 -2.70
N SER A 702 -4.89 31.70 -1.84
CA SER A 702 -4.92 31.30 -0.43
C SER A 702 -6.11 30.40 -0.06
N HIS A 703 -5.92 29.57 0.96
CA HIS A 703 -6.99 28.89 1.69
C HIS A 703 -7.77 29.84 2.60
N ASP A 704 -7.19 31.00 2.96
CA ASP A 704 -7.85 32.05 3.74
C ASP A 704 -8.54 33.05 2.80
N THR A 705 -9.83 33.32 3.02
CA THR A 705 -10.66 34.21 2.21
C THR A 705 -10.46 35.69 2.53
N LYS A 706 -9.62 36.03 3.52
CA LYS A 706 -9.30 37.42 3.90
C LYS A 706 -8.34 38.13 2.96
N TYR A 707 -7.71 37.43 2.01
CA TYR A 707 -6.83 38.03 1.02
C TYR A 707 -7.62 38.48 -0.21
N TYR A 708 -7.42 39.72 -0.63
CA TYR A 708 -8.13 40.33 -1.75
C TYR A 708 -7.24 40.48 -2.98
N ASP A 709 -7.87 40.59 -4.15
CA ASP A 709 -7.20 40.86 -5.42
C ASP A 709 -6.56 42.26 -5.40
N ILE A 710 -5.37 42.42 -5.98
CA ILE A 710 -4.76 43.73 -6.23
C ILE A 710 -5.11 44.12 -7.66
N GLU A 711 -5.93 45.15 -7.83
CA GLU A 711 -6.31 45.68 -9.14
C GLU A 711 -5.48 46.93 -9.44
N LEU A 712 -4.80 46.92 -10.60
CA LEU A 712 -3.98 48.02 -11.08
C LEU A 712 -4.61 48.62 -12.35
N VAL A 713 -4.74 49.94 -12.37
CA VAL A 713 -5.37 50.72 -13.44
C VAL A 713 -4.53 51.94 -13.83
N GLU A 714 -4.67 52.39 -15.08
CA GLU A 714 -4.06 53.64 -15.60
C GLU A 714 -2.55 53.76 -15.30
N ASN A 715 -2.15 54.82 -14.57
CA ASN A 715 -0.75 55.16 -14.29
C ASN A 715 0.01 54.08 -13.48
N GLU A 716 -0.71 53.21 -12.76
CA GLU A 716 -0.10 52.10 -11.99
C GLU A 716 0.35 50.93 -12.89
N LEU A 717 -0.09 50.91 -14.15
CA LEU A 717 0.33 49.92 -15.14
C LEU A 717 1.73 50.23 -15.69
N GLU A 718 2.08 51.51 -15.80
CA GLU A 718 3.38 51.96 -16.33
C GLU A 718 4.53 51.66 -15.36
N SER A 719 4.24 51.63 -14.05
CA SER A 719 5.19 51.33 -12.97
C SER A 719 5.34 49.83 -12.65
N LEU A 720 4.51 48.96 -13.23
CA LEU A 720 4.51 47.53 -12.98
C LEU A 720 5.42 46.77 -13.97
N LYS A 721 6.42 46.07 -13.44
CA LYS A 721 7.31 45.22 -14.22
C LYS A 721 7.24 43.77 -13.75
N VAL A 722 7.06 42.84 -14.70
CA VAL A 722 7.12 41.40 -14.40
C VAL A 722 8.56 40.94 -14.51
N ILE A 723 9.11 40.45 -13.41
CA ILE A 723 10.52 40.06 -13.28
C ILE A 723 10.71 38.58 -13.64
N GLY A 724 9.80 37.73 -13.17
CA GLY A 724 9.89 36.29 -13.41
C GLY A 724 8.57 35.57 -13.32
N VAL A 725 8.55 34.35 -13.87
CA VAL A 725 7.45 33.40 -13.78
C VAL A 725 7.85 32.31 -12.79
N PHE A 726 6.96 31.99 -11.85
CA PHE A 726 7.20 30.96 -10.85
C PHE A 726 7.33 29.58 -11.50
N GLU A 727 8.36 28.84 -11.09
CA GLU A 727 8.61 27.46 -11.53
C GLU A 727 8.23 26.47 -10.43
N CYS A 728 8.87 26.59 -9.25
CA CYS A 728 8.58 25.74 -8.10
C CYS A 728 9.08 26.34 -6.77
N VAL A 729 8.68 25.71 -5.67
CA VAL A 729 9.34 25.88 -4.36
C VAL A 729 10.60 24.99 -4.35
N LEU A 730 11.71 25.52 -3.85
CA LEU A 730 12.99 24.82 -3.70
C LEU A 730 13.10 24.13 -2.34
#